data_AF-A0A3M7P166-F1
#
_entry.id   AF-A0A3M7P166-F1
#
_cell.length_a   1.000
_cell.length_b   1.000
_cell.length_c   1.000
_cell.angle_alpha   90.00
_cell.angle_beta   90.00
_cell.angle_gamma   90.00
#
_symmetry.space_group_name_H-M   'P 1'
#
loop_
_entity.id
_entity.type
_entity.pdbx_description
1 polymer ?
#
loop_
_entity_poly.entity_id
_entity_poly.type
_entity_poly.pdbx_seq_one_letter_code
_entity_poly.pdbx_strand_id
1 'polypeptide(L)'
;MANVKENFNALFDPAGNGLSPDILGVLESIQRLFSISPQEIFYKWESYCLKMGAEETKLDLNTARMFQKDVQDSFERDAQAKQGGRGSEKKIAVSATPRPAASGDVFGLLDQITPNIRNSGGVKRKSDFETPARKKVSRADPRSTSKTDPATGMPFGERQHAGQILESLNDQLAAAEPPLAPYSEPRIRVVANSDIKKFSYRPMAMRLADSSEVLDERIDDFISIAQKAHSLDDSDFGNAAAQRTHEIVAVGRIASDTPESKLNPASVVLEMSRRMGAGLRVSLDLSTLHAYHLFPGQIVAVRGTNASGTHFKVREILPLPSLPMPSSSPSTVDAINDKLDSGPPLNILCAAGPYTQDTDLSFAALAEICTKAAEESADALILTGPFLDVDHPLLASGDFEDLLTENGRKAVEADASMSTVFRLVVAPHIQRLCAAVPSITVLMVPSTRDLVSKHVSWPQEQFTSKAQLGLPKQVKVLPNPCFISLNENVFAISSHEVLYELSREQISHGQQGDLLTRLPAMLIDQRHFYPLFPPARATKGVLDIGFSKLGEWPNVRPDVLVCPSQITPSVRVVDSVMVINPGSLSKKKAPGTYAKLSLGERRLTDEEMQSNSVRHNVFERARVDIRLLNPKRRVHIRHDIILILRIHRRQMRRERDFLVGQERARNLDHAVVRCRYICIVAPVRDTAAADGVKICWVPRMNSSNRSAKHEERMWMYVSDESRDISHPTYTANMSHESVWYSRPRTYGKGSRGCRVCTHKAGLIRKYGLNICRQCFREKSQDIGFLKHR
;
A
#
# COMPACT_ATOMS: atom_id res chain seq x y z
N MET A 1 -55.58 11.21 23.87
CA MET A 1 -55.00 9.93 24.36
C MET A 1 -55.31 8.74 23.44
N ALA A 2 -56.51 8.63 22.83
CA ALA A 2 -56.84 7.53 21.90
C ALA A 2 -55.87 7.41 20.69
N ASN A 3 -55.51 8.55 20.09
CA ASN A 3 -54.63 8.61 18.91
C ASN A 3 -53.17 8.19 19.20
N VAL A 4 -52.69 8.26 20.45
CA VAL A 4 -51.28 7.89 20.79
C VAL A 4 -51.12 6.38 20.93
N LYS A 5 -52.13 5.70 21.49
CA LYS A 5 -52.13 4.24 21.65
C LYS A 5 -52.21 3.50 20.32
N GLU A 6 -53.00 4.03 19.39
CA GLU A 6 -53.12 3.51 18.02
C GLU A 6 -51.78 3.59 17.27
N ASN A 7 -51.01 4.68 17.47
CA ASN A 7 -49.70 4.85 16.83
C ASN A 7 -48.63 3.87 17.34
N PHE A 8 -48.56 3.59 18.65
CA PHE A 8 -47.58 2.62 19.17
C PHE A 8 -47.94 1.18 18.80
N ASN A 9 -49.23 0.81 18.87
CA ASN A 9 -49.65 -0.52 18.47
C ASN A 9 -49.37 -0.79 16.99
N ALA A 10 -49.59 0.19 16.10
CA ALA A 10 -49.30 0.06 14.68
C ALA A 10 -47.80 -0.11 14.37
N LEU A 11 -46.92 0.52 15.16
CA LEU A 11 -45.47 0.49 14.93
C LEU A 11 -44.79 -0.73 15.56
N PHE A 12 -45.16 -1.09 16.78
CA PHE A 12 -44.45 -2.11 17.57
C PHE A 12 -45.11 -3.49 17.57
N ASP A 13 -46.37 -3.60 17.15
CA ASP A 13 -47.06 -4.88 16.97
C ASP A 13 -47.88 -4.89 15.66
N PRO A 14 -47.21 -4.98 14.49
CA PRO A 14 -47.88 -5.00 13.20
C PRO A 14 -48.75 -6.25 12.98
N ALA A 15 -48.67 -7.24 13.87
CA ALA A 15 -49.52 -8.45 13.84
C ALA A 15 -50.91 -8.22 14.46
N GLY A 16 -51.16 -7.07 15.09
CA GLY A 16 -52.50 -6.64 15.51
C GLY A 16 -53.02 -7.22 16.83
N ASN A 17 -52.15 -7.76 17.68
CA ASN A 17 -52.54 -8.28 19.00
C ASN A 17 -52.59 -7.19 20.08
N GLY A 18 -51.98 -6.03 19.81
CA GLY A 18 -51.88 -4.91 20.72
C GLY A 18 -50.79 -5.11 21.77
N LEU A 19 -50.08 -4.01 22.10
CA LEU A 19 -49.10 -4.03 23.17
C LEU A 19 -49.77 -4.15 24.54
N SER A 20 -49.08 -4.79 25.49
CA SER A 20 -49.57 -4.84 26.87
C SER A 20 -49.64 -3.43 27.48
N PRO A 21 -50.59 -3.17 28.40
CA PRO A 21 -50.75 -1.86 29.04
C PRO A 21 -49.46 -1.37 29.74
N ASP A 22 -48.67 -2.29 30.28
CA ASP A 22 -47.43 -1.98 30.99
C ASP A 22 -46.33 -1.50 30.02
N ILE A 23 -46.22 -2.12 28.84
CA ILE A 23 -45.25 -1.72 27.80
C ILE A 23 -45.66 -0.37 27.21
N LEU A 24 -46.96 -0.19 26.92
CA LEU A 24 -47.50 1.10 26.47
C LEU A 24 -47.20 2.22 27.47
N GLY A 25 -47.36 1.94 28.78
CA GLY A 25 -47.04 2.90 29.83
C GLY A 25 -45.57 3.36 29.82
N VAL A 26 -44.64 2.44 29.51
CA VAL A 26 -43.21 2.76 29.38
C VAL A 26 -42.93 3.61 28.14
N LEU A 27 -43.49 3.25 26.97
CA LEU A 27 -43.29 4.00 25.73
C LEU A 27 -43.92 5.41 25.78
N GLU A 28 -45.11 5.53 26.37
CA GLU A 28 -45.75 6.83 26.62
C GLU A 28 -44.95 7.69 27.63
N SER A 29 -44.26 7.05 28.58
CA SER A 29 -43.37 7.76 29.52
C SER A 29 -42.15 8.33 28.79
N ILE A 30 -41.52 7.56 27.91
CA ILE A 30 -40.41 8.03 27.05
C ILE A 30 -40.87 9.21 26.18
N GLN A 31 -42.02 9.08 25.51
CA GLN A 31 -42.57 10.16 24.68
C GLN A 31 -42.79 11.44 25.48
N ARG A 32 -43.36 11.34 26.69
CA ARG A 32 -43.63 12.50 27.55
C ARG A 32 -42.36 13.12 28.13
N LEU A 33 -41.42 12.30 28.62
CA LEU A 33 -40.22 12.79 29.30
C LEU A 33 -39.21 13.43 28.35
N PHE A 34 -39.08 12.92 27.13
CA PHE A 34 -38.08 13.40 26.18
C PHE A 34 -38.66 14.17 24.99
N SER A 35 -39.99 14.32 24.91
CA SER A 35 -40.68 15.00 23.80
C SER A 35 -40.35 14.39 22.42
N ILE A 36 -40.27 13.06 22.34
CA ILE A 36 -39.89 12.30 21.14
C ILE A 36 -41.16 11.72 20.48
N SER A 37 -41.25 11.77 19.14
CA SER A 37 -42.39 11.18 18.41
C SER A 37 -42.45 9.65 18.51
N PRO A 38 -43.64 9.01 18.41
CA PRO A 38 -43.75 7.54 18.43
C PRO A 38 -42.90 6.83 17.36
N GLN A 39 -42.79 7.42 16.17
CA GLN A 39 -41.95 6.92 15.07
C GLN A 39 -40.46 6.98 15.42
N GLU A 40 -40.00 8.06 16.05
CA GLU A 40 -38.61 8.17 16.47
C GLU A 40 -38.29 7.24 17.64
N ILE A 41 -39.25 7.00 18.54
CA ILE A 41 -39.12 5.97 19.59
C ILE A 41 -38.98 4.58 18.96
N PHE A 42 -39.72 4.29 17.88
CA PHE A 42 -39.58 3.04 17.13
C PHE A 42 -38.20 2.89 16.49
N TYR A 43 -37.67 3.92 15.83
CA TYR A 43 -36.30 3.86 15.28
C TYR A 43 -35.23 3.70 16.37
N LYS A 44 -35.40 4.35 17.52
CA LYS A 44 -34.51 4.15 18.67
C LYS A 44 -34.59 2.73 19.22
N TRP A 45 -35.78 2.12 19.22
CA TRP A 45 -35.94 0.72 19.59
C TRP A 45 -35.26 -0.23 18.60
N GLU A 46 -35.38 -0.02 17.29
CA GLU A 46 -34.66 -0.81 16.28
C GLU A 46 -33.15 -0.71 16.46
N SER A 47 -32.64 0.51 16.72
CA SER A 47 -31.23 0.72 17.04
C SER A 47 -30.81 0.04 18.35
N TYR A 48 -31.69 -0.02 19.34
CA TYR A 48 -31.45 -0.72 20.60
C TYR A 48 -31.38 -2.25 20.38
N CYS A 49 -32.25 -2.82 19.55
CA CYS A 49 -32.20 -4.23 19.17
C CYS A 49 -30.91 -4.58 18.42
N LEU A 50 -30.41 -3.70 17.54
CA LEU A 50 -29.11 -3.89 16.88
C LEU A 50 -27.94 -3.90 17.86
N LYS A 51 -28.03 -3.09 18.93
CA LYS A 51 -27.01 -3.00 19.98
C LYS A 51 -27.00 -4.23 20.91
N MET A 52 -28.18 -4.76 21.23
CA MET A 52 -28.34 -5.86 22.18
C MET A 52 -28.39 -7.25 21.52
N GLY A 53 -28.55 -7.32 20.19
CA GLY A 53 -28.69 -8.55 19.40
C GLY A 53 -30.12 -8.70 18.88
N ALA A 54 -30.30 -8.51 17.57
CA ALA A 54 -31.61 -8.38 16.93
C ALA A 54 -32.49 -9.64 17.02
N GLU A 55 -31.88 -10.84 17.10
CA GLU A 55 -32.61 -12.11 17.20
C GLU A 55 -33.01 -12.48 18.64
N GLU A 56 -32.35 -11.89 19.65
CA GLU A 56 -32.59 -12.21 21.08
C GLU A 56 -33.42 -11.14 21.80
N THR A 57 -33.47 -9.92 21.29
CA THR A 57 -34.13 -8.79 21.95
C THR A 57 -35.59 -8.67 21.54
N LYS A 58 -36.49 -9.31 22.29
CA LYS A 58 -37.95 -9.17 22.13
C LYS A 58 -38.49 -8.03 22.98
N LEU A 59 -39.56 -7.39 22.52
CA LEU A 59 -40.23 -6.32 23.27
C LEU A 59 -41.07 -6.94 24.41
N ASP A 60 -40.52 -6.91 25.62
CA ASP A 60 -41.21 -7.28 26.85
C ASP A 60 -41.02 -6.15 27.89
N LEU A 61 -41.64 -6.29 29.06
CA LEU A 61 -41.59 -5.23 30.07
C LEU A 61 -40.16 -4.96 30.59
N ASN A 62 -39.31 -5.98 30.65
CA ASN A 62 -37.93 -5.84 31.12
C ASN A 62 -37.08 -5.13 30.07
N THR A 63 -37.17 -5.55 28.81
CA THR A 63 -36.43 -4.93 27.72
C THR A 63 -36.93 -3.51 27.43
N ALA A 64 -38.24 -3.23 27.55
CA ALA A 64 -38.79 -1.88 27.43
C ALA A 64 -38.24 -0.93 28.52
N ARG A 65 -38.09 -1.40 29.77
CA ARG A 65 -37.46 -0.61 30.85
C ARG A 65 -35.96 -0.39 30.63
N MET A 66 -35.25 -1.39 30.12
CA MET A 66 -33.83 -1.22 29.77
C MET A 66 -33.65 -0.27 28.59
N PHE A 67 -34.55 -0.31 27.62
CA PHE A 67 -34.60 0.64 26.51
C PHE A 67 -34.89 2.06 27.00
N GLN A 68 -35.86 2.25 27.89
CA GLN A 68 -36.11 3.56 28.52
C GLN A 68 -34.85 4.14 29.18
N LYS A 69 -34.08 3.30 29.88
CA LYS A 69 -32.82 3.70 30.49
C LYS A 69 -31.75 4.08 29.44
N ASP A 70 -31.64 3.32 28.36
CA ASP A 70 -30.70 3.64 27.26
C ASP A 70 -31.02 4.98 26.59
N VAL A 71 -32.32 5.28 26.41
CA VAL A 71 -32.79 6.58 25.90
C VAL A 71 -32.46 7.71 26.87
N GLN A 72 -32.68 7.52 28.17
CA GLN A 72 -32.30 8.49 29.22
C GLN A 72 -30.79 8.76 29.20
N ASP A 73 -29.96 7.71 29.21
CA ASP A 73 -28.50 7.83 29.20
C ASP A 73 -28.01 8.53 27.93
N SER A 74 -28.65 8.28 26.78
CA SER A 74 -28.35 8.97 25.53
C SER A 74 -28.70 10.46 25.60
N PHE A 75 -29.86 10.79 26.16
CA PHE A 75 -30.29 12.17 26.31
C PHE A 75 -29.39 12.95 27.29
N GLU A 76 -28.97 12.31 28.38
CA GLU A 76 -28.03 12.91 29.36
C GLU A 76 -26.66 13.16 28.75
N ARG A 77 -26.13 12.23 27.94
CA ARG A 77 -24.87 12.44 27.19
C ARG A 77 -24.98 13.61 26.22
N ASP A 78 -26.10 13.73 25.50
CA ASP A 78 -26.33 14.83 24.56
C ASP A 78 -26.50 16.18 25.27
N ALA A 79 -27.17 16.18 26.43
CA ALA A 79 -27.30 17.37 27.28
C ALA A 79 -25.96 17.82 27.87
N GLN A 80 -25.12 16.88 28.32
CA GLN A 80 -23.76 17.16 28.81
C GLN A 80 -22.84 17.66 27.68
N ALA A 81 -22.96 17.09 26.48
CA ALA A 81 -22.24 17.56 25.30
C ALA A 81 -22.64 19.01 24.92
N LYS A 82 -23.90 19.40 25.12
CA LYS A 82 -24.40 20.76 24.88
C LYS A 82 -24.05 21.76 26.00
N GLN A 83 -23.95 21.32 27.26
CA GLN A 83 -23.58 22.20 28.39
C GLN A 83 -22.06 22.42 28.54
N GLY A 84 -21.21 21.56 27.99
CA GLY A 84 -19.76 21.77 27.91
C GLY A 84 -19.33 23.00 27.07
N GLY A 85 -20.27 23.68 26.41
CA GLY A 85 -20.05 24.86 25.56
C GLY A 85 -20.32 26.22 26.20
N ARG A 86 -20.57 26.32 27.53
CA ARG A 86 -20.68 27.62 28.23
C ARG A 86 -19.65 27.74 29.34
N GLY A 87 -18.75 28.71 29.21
CA GLY A 87 -17.57 28.87 30.04
C GLY A 87 -17.85 29.12 31.52
N SER A 88 -16.92 28.65 32.36
CA SER A 88 -16.62 29.28 33.65
C SER A 88 -15.15 29.66 33.67
N GLU A 89 -14.90 30.94 33.86
CA GLU A 89 -13.59 31.54 34.04
C GLU A 89 -12.89 30.94 35.27
N LYS A 90 -11.65 30.48 35.12
CA LYS A 90 -10.65 30.53 36.20
C LYS A 90 -9.27 30.82 35.63
N LYS A 91 -8.81 32.05 35.87
CA LYS A 91 -7.38 32.40 35.91
C LYS A 91 -6.68 31.49 36.91
N ILE A 92 -5.63 30.76 36.51
CA ILE A 92 -4.60 30.27 37.44
C ILE A 92 -3.22 30.42 36.82
N ALA A 93 -2.36 31.04 37.62
CA ALA A 93 -0.99 31.42 37.37
C ALA A 93 0.00 30.24 37.40
N VAL A 94 1.22 30.56 36.97
CA VAL A 94 2.44 29.76 36.96
C VAL A 94 2.90 29.38 38.38
N SER A 95 3.18 28.10 38.68
CA SER A 95 4.36 27.66 39.45
C SER A 95 4.49 26.13 39.63
N ALA A 96 5.70 25.63 39.34
CA ALA A 96 6.52 24.62 40.04
C ALA A 96 5.99 23.21 40.45
N THR A 97 6.78 22.21 40.04
CA THR A 97 6.85 20.80 40.51
C THR A 97 7.14 20.60 42.00
N PRO A 98 6.75 19.44 42.57
CA PRO A 98 7.61 18.74 43.54
C PRO A 98 7.80 17.23 43.28
N ARG A 99 8.91 16.69 43.84
CA ARG A 99 9.41 15.30 43.80
C ARG A 99 9.21 14.60 45.19
N PRO A 100 9.55 13.29 45.37
CA PRO A 100 8.74 12.30 46.11
C PRO A 100 9.28 11.89 47.51
N ALA A 101 8.49 11.10 48.26
CA ALA A 101 8.89 10.33 49.45
C ALA A 101 8.26 8.91 49.44
N ALA A 102 8.86 7.99 50.20
CA ALA A 102 8.83 6.53 50.02
C ALA A 102 8.15 5.72 51.15
N SER A 103 7.87 4.44 50.84
CA SER A 103 7.88 3.21 51.69
C SER A 103 6.61 2.75 52.43
N GLY A 104 6.29 1.44 52.28
CA GLY A 104 5.57 0.62 53.27
C GLY A 104 4.49 -0.32 52.70
N ASP A 105 4.76 -1.62 52.64
CA ASP A 105 3.89 -2.72 52.19
C ASP A 105 3.54 -3.64 53.36
N VAL A 106 2.27 -4.05 53.55
CA VAL A 106 1.86 -5.23 54.33
C VAL A 106 0.53 -5.78 53.80
N PHE A 107 0.63 -6.90 53.07
CA PHE A 107 -0.42 -7.88 52.82
C PHE A 107 -0.74 -8.63 54.13
N GLY A 108 -2.00 -8.67 54.58
CA GLY A 108 -2.36 -9.52 55.73
C GLY A 108 -3.64 -9.17 56.49
N LEU A 109 -4.78 -9.08 55.82
CA LEU A 109 -6.06 -9.40 56.47
C LEU A 109 -7.03 -9.99 55.45
N LEU A 110 -6.85 -11.29 55.24
CA LEU A 110 -7.68 -12.17 54.42
C LEU A 110 -8.88 -12.66 55.25
N ASP A 111 -10.01 -12.82 54.57
CA ASP A 111 -11.05 -13.83 54.81
C ASP A 111 -11.89 -13.75 56.09
N GLN A 112 -13.14 -13.27 55.95
CA GLN A 112 -14.32 -14.13 56.11
C GLN A 112 -15.64 -13.33 55.95
N ILE A 113 -16.52 -13.88 55.11
CA ILE A 113 -17.99 -13.64 55.00
C ILE A 113 -18.43 -12.63 53.92
N THR A 114 -18.53 -13.14 52.68
CA THR A 114 -19.59 -12.80 51.70
C THR A 114 -20.90 -13.53 52.06
N PRO A 115 -22.13 -13.08 51.67
CA PRO A 115 -22.41 -12.58 50.31
C PRO A 115 -23.47 -11.46 50.10
N ASN A 116 -23.30 -10.83 48.92
CA ASN A 116 -24.29 -10.46 47.91
C ASN A 116 -25.04 -9.10 47.88
N ILE A 117 -24.72 -8.38 46.79
CA ILE A 117 -25.58 -7.64 45.82
C ILE A 117 -25.48 -6.09 45.80
N ARG A 118 -24.75 -5.65 44.75
CA ARG A 118 -24.96 -4.53 43.79
C ARG A 118 -25.18 -3.10 44.33
N ASN A 119 -24.19 -2.21 44.09
CA ASN A 119 -24.30 -1.15 43.06
C ASN A 119 -23.01 -0.30 42.88
N SER A 120 -22.84 0.17 41.65
CA SER A 120 -22.26 1.45 41.21
C SER A 120 -20.83 1.89 41.59
N GLY A 121 -20.03 2.18 40.54
CA GLY A 121 -19.17 3.38 40.52
C GLY A 121 -17.68 3.17 40.21
N GLY A 122 -17.21 3.78 39.11
CA GLY A 122 -15.84 4.28 39.00
C GLY A 122 -14.87 3.51 38.09
N VAL A 123 -15.08 3.57 36.77
CA VAL A 123 -14.08 3.11 35.79
C VAL A 123 -12.88 4.07 35.77
N LYS A 124 -11.79 3.70 36.43
CA LYS A 124 -10.45 4.18 36.11
C LYS A 124 -9.96 3.41 34.87
N ARG A 125 -9.69 4.14 33.79
CA ARG A 125 -9.15 3.62 32.52
C ARG A 125 -7.83 2.87 32.78
N LYS A 126 -7.87 1.55 32.71
CA LYS A 126 -6.71 0.70 32.40
C LYS A 126 -6.71 0.46 30.89
N SER A 127 -5.54 0.63 30.29
CA SER A 127 -5.28 0.31 28.89
C SER A 127 -5.23 -1.21 28.73
N ASP A 128 -6.36 -1.82 28.38
CA ASP A 128 -6.36 -3.20 27.92
C ASP A 128 -5.84 -3.24 26.48
N PHE A 129 -4.70 -3.88 26.32
CA PHE A 129 -4.12 -4.23 25.04
C PHE A 129 -4.87 -5.46 24.51
N GLU A 130 -6.15 -5.30 24.16
CA GLU A 130 -6.91 -6.37 23.51
C GLU A 130 -6.52 -6.44 22.02
N THR A 131 -6.14 -7.65 21.60
CA THR A 131 -6.00 -7.98 20.18
C THR A 131 -7.39 -7.92 19.55
N PRO A 132 -7.59 -7.27 18.38
CA PRO A 132 -8.93 -7.14 17.81
C PRO A 132 -9.56 -8.52 17.61
N ALA A 133 -10.76 -8.70 18.17
CA ALA A 133 -11.51 -9.93 18.08
C ALA A 133 -11.73 -10.32 16.61
N ARG A 134 -11.48 -11.60 16.30
CA ARG A 134 -11.78 -12.20 14.99
C ARG A 134 -13.27 -12.02 14.71
N LYS A 135 -13.61 -11.50 13.52
CA LYS A 135 -14.95 -11.68 12.98
C LYS A 135 -15.23 -13.18 12.92
N LYS A 136 -16.31 -13.60 13.57
CA LYS A 136 -16.83 -14.97 13.48
C LYS A 136 -17.25 -15.20 12.03
N VAL A 137 -16.39 -15.86 11.24
CA VAL A 137 -16.77 -16.41 9.94
C VAL A 137 -17.68 -17.58 10.24
N SER A 138 -18.93 -17.52 9.78
CA SER A 138 -19.85 -18.65 9.91
C SER A 138 -19.28 -19.85 9.16
N ARG A 139 -18.94 -20.91 9.89
CA ARG A 139 -18.75 -22.24 9.31
C ARG A 139 -20.04 -22.63 8.61
N ALA A 140 -19.96 -23.04 7.35
CA ALA A 140 -21.06 -23.77 6.71
C ALA A 140 -21.06 -25.20 7.28
N ASP A 141 -22.14 -25.57 7.96
CA ASP A 141 -22.39 -26.96 8.37
C ASP A 141 -22.70 -27.82 7.14
N PRO A 142 -22.09 -29.00 6.95
CA PRO A 142 -22.30 -29.84 5.78
C PRO A 142 -23.59 -30.69 5.83
N ARG A 143 -24.61 -30.27 6.59
CA ARG A 143 -25.89 -31.00 6.70
C ARG A 143 -27.09 -30.06 6.84
N SER A 144 -27.42 -29.34 5.77
CA SER A 144 -28.83 -29.05 5.46
C SER A 144 -29.01 -28.80 3.97
N THR A 145 -29.76 -29.68 3.32
CA THR A 145 -30.26 -29.49 1.95
C THR A 145 -31.50 -28.62 2.01
N SER A 146 -31.33 -27.30 1.89
CA SER A 146 -32.40 -26.39 1.48
C SER A 146 -31.96 -25.62 0.24
N LYS A 147 -32.65 -25.89 -0.87
CA LYS A 147 -32.46 -25.25 -2.16
C LYS A 147 -32.70 -23.75 -2.03
N THR A 148 -31.62 -22.99 -1.96
CA THR A 148 -31.59 -21.57 -2.34
C THR A 148 -30.46 -21.43 -3.34
N ASP A 149 -30.78 -21.12 -4.59
CA ASP A 149 -29.81 -21.04 -5.66
C ASP A 149 -28.75 -19.98 -5.34
N PRO A 150 -27.46 -20.36 -5.17
CA PRO A 150 -26.40 -19.37 -5.21
C PRO A 150 -26.29 -18.91 -6.66
N ALA A 151 -26.52 -17.63 -6.92
CA ALA A 151 -26.21 -17.04 -8.23
C ALA A 151 -24.69 -17.14 -8.47
N THR A 152 -24.28 -18.25 -9.10
CA THR A 152 -22.91 -18.56 -9.49
C THR A 152 -22.47 -17.55 -10.55
N GLY A 153 -21.50 -16.70 -10.20
CA GLY A 153 -20.82 -15.88 -11.20
C GLY A 153 -20.12 -16.77 -12.22
N MET A 154 -20.13 -16.38 -13.49
CA MET A 154 -19.54 -17.17 -14.57
C MET A 154 -18.02 -17.36 -14.34
N PRO A 155 -17.51 -18.61 -14.30
CA PRO A 155 -16.09 -18.90 -14.14
C PRO A 155 -15.23 -18.14 -15.16
N PHE A 156 -13.99 -17.77 -14.77
CA PHE A 156 -13.11 -16.98 -15.66
C PHE A 156 -12.98 -17.60 -17.07
N GLY A 157 -12.85 -18.93 -17.13
CA GLY A 157 -12.73 -19.73 -18.36
C GLY A 157 -13.89 -19.62 -19.35
N GLU A 158 -15.09 -19.23 -18.90
CA GLU A 158 -16.33 -19.28 -19.69
C GLU A 158 -16.75 -17.91 -20.24
N ARG A 159 -15.99 -16.86 -19.91
CA ARG A 159 -16.33 -15.47 -20.24
C ARG A 159 -16.14 -15.16 -21.74
N GLN A 160 -17.04 -14.35 -22.30
CA GLN A 160 -17.03 -13.88 -23.69
C GLN A 160 -16.41 -12.48 -23.81
N HIS A 161 -16.13 -12.00 -25.04
CA HIS A 161 -15.57 -10.67 -25.32
C HIS A 161 -14.14 -10.42 -24.81
N ALA A 162 -13.24 -11.39 -25.01
CA ALA A 162 -11.82 -11.25 -24.70
C ALA A 162 -11.16 -10.13 -25.51
N GLY A 163 -10.49 -9.21 -24.81
CA GLY A 163 -9.73 -8.14 -25.45
C GLY A 163 -10.56 -6.99 -26.00
N GLN A 164 -11.87 -6.95 -25.72
CA GLN A 164 -12.71 -5.80 -26.06
C GLN A 164 -12.14 -4.53 -25.42
N ILE A 165 -12.00 -3.48 -26.22
CA ILE A 165 -11.60 -2.14 -25.77
C ILE A 165 -12.83 -1.47 -25.17
N LEU A 166 -12.73 -1.05 -23.91
CA LEU A 166 -13.76 -0.30 -23.19
C LEU A 166 -13.61 1.20 -23.42
N GLU A 167 -12.37 1.67 -23.44
CA GLU A 167 -12.01 3.07 -23.61
C GLU A 167 -10.67 3.15 -24.33
N SER A 168 -10.49 4.13 -25.21
CA SER A 168 -9.22 4.40 -25.89
C SER A 168 -8.92 5.90 -25.82
N LEU A 169 -7.68 6.23 -25.44
CA LEU A 169 -7.11 7.56 -25.60
C LEU A 169 -6.19 7.55 -26.81
N ASN A 170 -6.33 8.56 -27.68
CA ASN A 170 -5.56 8.74 -28.90
C ASN A 170 -5.62 7.53 -29.84
N ASP A 171 -6.82 7.10 -30.20
CA ASP A 171 -7.04 5.96 -31.11
C ASP A 171 -6.49 6.19 -32.52
N GLN A 172 -6.30 7.46 -32.91
CA GLN A 172 -5.63 7.88 -34.14
C GLN A 172 -4.14 7.49 -34.19
N LEU A 173 -3.49 7.26 -33.04
CA LEU A 173 -2.10 6.82 -33.00
C LEU A 173 -2.01 5.29 -33.20
N ALA A 174 -0.91 4.86 -33.82
CA ALA A 174 -0.67 3.43 -34.05
C ALA A 174 -0.53 2.67 -32.73
N ALA A 175 -1.24 1.55 -32.60
CA ALA A 175 -1.04 0.63 -31.50
C ALA A 175 0.27 -0.15 -31.70
N ALA A 176 0.94 -0.50 -30.61
CA ALA A 176 2.13 -1.34 -30.67
C ALA A 176 1.78 -2.75 -31.15
N GLU A 177 2.44 -3.19 -32.22
CA GLU A 177 2.29 -4.51 -32.83
C GLU A 177 3.44 -5.44 -32.40
N PRO A 178 3.18 -6.76 -32.30
CA PRO A 178 4.24 -7.71 -31.99
C PRO A 178 5.30 -7.71 -33.10
N PRO A 179 6.59 -7.65 -32.76
CA PRO A 179 7.66 -7.73 -33.74
C PRO A 179 7.72 -9.13 -34.37
N LEU A 180 8.28 -9.23 -35.59
CA LEU A 180 8.48 -10.51 -36.27
C LEU A 180 9.33 -11.51 -35.46
N ALA A 181 10.28 -10.98 -34.69
CA ALA A 181 11.09 -11.74 -33.74
C ALA A 181 11.21 -10.95 -32.42
N PRO A 182 11.29 -11.63 -31.26
CA PRO A 182 11.51 -10.96 -29.99
C PRO A 182 12.82 -10.15 -30.00
N TYR A 183 12.80 -8.97 -29.37
CA TYR A 183 13.99 -8.14 -29.23
C TYR A 183 15.09 -8.87 -28.44
N SER A 184 16.33 -8.77 -28.92
CA SER A 184 17.51 -9.36 -28.28
C SER A 184 17.83 -8.70 -26.94
N GLU A 185 17.54 -7.41 -26.80
CA GLU A 185 17.82 -6.61 -25.61
C GLU A 185 16.57 -5.87 -25.11
N PRO A 186 16.49 -5.56 -23.79
CA PRO A 186 15.43 -4.70 -23.25
C PRO A 186 15.47 -3.28 -23.82
N ARG A 187 14.36 -2.85 -24.40
CA ARG A 187 14.16 -1.48 -24.93
C ARG A 187 13.91 -0.43 -23.84
N ILE A 188 13.44 -0.86 -22.66
CA ILE A 188 13.13 0.02 -21.52
C ILE A 188 14.26 0.01 -20.48
N ARG A 189 14.80 1.19 -20.19
CA ARG A 189 15.66 1.44 -19.04
C ARG A 189 14.83 2.03 -17.91
N VAL A 190 14.91 1.41 -16.73
CA VAL A 190 14.20 1.87 -15.53
C VAL A 190 15.17 2.58 -14.60
N VAL A 191 14.85 3.82 -14.24
CA VAL A 191 15.59 4.62 -13.25
C VAL A 191 14.65 4.98 -12.11
N ALA A 192 15.08 4.80 -10.86
CA ALA A 192 14.29 5.22 -9.71
C ALA A 192 14.57 6.69 -9.40
N ASN A 193 13.51 7.50 -9.30
CA ASN A 193 13.59 8.92 -8.96
C ASN A 193 13.26 9.17 -7.48
N SER A 194 12.72 8.16 -6.79
CA SER A 194 12.50 8.13 -5.34
C SER A 194 13.65 7.43 -4.59
N ASP A 195 13.94 7.87 -3.37
CA ASP A 195 14.92 7.20 -2.49
C ASP A 195 14.34 5.92 -1.88
N ILE A 196 14.53 4.80 -2.59
CA ILE A 196 14.01 3.48 -2.21
C ILE A 196 14.48 3.06 -0.81
N LYS A 197 15.68 3.48 -0.36
CA LYS A 197 16.22 3.06 0.94
C LYS A 197 15.44 3.62 2.12
N LYS A 198 14.77 4.78 1.95
CA LYS A 198 13.95 5.38 3.01
C LYS A 198 12.68 4.59 3.30
N PHE A 199 12.24 3.72 2.38
CA PHE A 199 11.07 2.85 2.59
C PHE A 199 11.35 1.67 3.52
N SER A 200 12.60 1.33 3.83
CA SER A 200 12.96 0.24 4.75
C SER A 200 12.79 0.60 6.24
N TYR A 201 11.82 1.46 6.55
CA TYR A 201 11.49 1.80 7.93
C TYR A 201 10.72 0.65 8.60
N ARG A 202 10.58 0.73 9.93
CA ARG A 202 9.87 -0.31 10.68
C ARG A 202 8.46 0.15 10.98
N PRO A 203 7.43 -0.49 10.40
CA PRO A 203 6.06 -0.21 10.77
C PRO A 203 5.76 -0.76 12.17
N MET A 204 4.57 -0.45 12.70
CA MET A 204 4.02 -0.91 14.01
C MET A 204 4.36 -0.05 15.25
N ALA A 205 5.02 1.10 15.08
CA ALA A 205 5.12 2.09 16.15
C ALA A 205 5.09 3.50 15.55
N MET A 206 4.03 4.25 15.85
CA MET A 206 3.86 5.63 15.40
C MET A 206 3.91 6.57 16.61
N ARG A 207 4.80 7.56 16.57
CA ARG A 207 4.91 8.57 17.63
C ARG A 207 4.05 9.77 17.23
N LEU A 208 3.08 10.12 18.06
CA LEU A 208 2.17 11.23 17.78
C LEU A 208 2.90 12.56 17.54
N ALA A 209 4.01 12.79 18.27
CA ALA A 209 4.86 13.96 18.06
C ALA A 209 5.39 14.01 16.60
N ASP A 210 6.06 12.95 16.16
CA ASP A 210 6.64 12.84 14.82
C ASP A 210 5.56 12.94 13.73
N SER A 211 4.42 12.26 13.91
CA SER A 211 3.29 12.36 12.98
C SER A 211 2.70 13.78 12.90
N SER A 212 2.56 14.43 14.05
CA SER A 212 2.02 15.79 14.10
C SER A 212 2.97 16.81 13.49
N GLU A 213 4.28 16.59 13.58
CA GLU A 213 5.30 17.42 12.96
C GLU A 213 5.25 17.31 11.43
N VAL A 214 5.17 16.09 10.88
CA VAL A 214 5.03 15.88 9.43
C VAL A 214 3.76 16.52 8.89
N LEU A 215 2.65 16.44 9.62
CA LEU A 215 1.39 17.08 9.23
C LEU A 215 1.42 18.61 9.31
N ASP A 216 2.23 19.19 10.19
CA ASP A 216 2.38 20.64 10.39
C ASP A 216 3.32 21.24 9.35
N GLU A 217 4.46 20.60 9.12
CA GLU A 217 5.47 21.00 8.12
C GLU A 217 4.87 21.06 6.72
N ARG A 218 4.00 20.11 6.38
CA ARG A 218 3.29 20.12 5.09
C ARG A 218 2.41 21.37 4.91
N ILE A 219 1.83 21.93 5.97
CA ILE A 219 1.07 23.19 5.87
C ILE A 219 2.05 24.36 5.62
N ASP A 220 3.18 24.39 6.33
CA ASP A 220 4.21 25.43 6.19
C ASP A 220 4.87 25.43 4.79
N ASP A 221 5.05 24.26 4.17
CA ASP A 221 5.50 24.15 2.78
C ASP A 221 4.52 24.83 1.81
N PHE A 222 3.21 24.61 2.03
CA PHE A 222 2.16 25.22 1.21
C PHE A 222 1.97 26.72 1.48
N ILE A 223 2.28 27.20 2.69
CA ILE A 223 2.37 28.64 2.97
C ILE A 223 3.43 29.27 2.06
N SER A 224 4.61 28.66 2.00
CA SER A 224 5.71 29.13 1.17
C SER A 224 5.37 29.09 -0.33
N ILE A 225 4.58 28.11 -0.76
CA ILE A 225 4.07 28.01 -2.14
C ILE A 225 3.07 29.13 -2.43
N ALA A 226 2.08 29.33 -1.57
CA ALA A 226 1.05 30.36 -1.74
C ALA A 226 1.68 31.77 -1.74
N GLN A 227 2.65 32.01 -0.85
CA GLN A 227 3.38 33.27 -0.76
C GLN A 227 4.06 33.63 -2.08
N LYS A 228 4.84 32.69 -2.63
CA LYS A 228 5.54 32.89 -3.91
C LYS A 228 4.58 33.03 -5.09
N ALA A 229 3.51 32.25 -5.11
CA ALA A 229 2.56 32.22 -6.22
C ALA A 229 1.77 33.53 -6.38
N HIS A 230 1.42 34.17 -5.26
CA HIS A 230 0.56 35.35 -5.23
C HIS A 230 1.31 36.63 -4.85
N SER A 231 2.64 36.57 -4.76
CA SER A 231 3.50 37.68 -4.33
C SER A 231 3.02 38.34 -3.04
N LEU A 232 2.63 37.51 -2.07
CA LEU A 232 2.10 37.97 -0.79
C LEU A 232 3.23 38.32 0.18
N ASP A 233 3.03 39.36 0.97
CA ASP A 233 3.93 39.71 2.06
C ASP A 233 3.62 38.88 3.31
N ASP A 234 4.59 38.73 4.20
CA ASP A 234 4.38 38.01 5.48
C ASP A 234 3.23 38.60 6.29
N SER A 235 2.95 39.89 6.14
CA SER A 235 1.84 40.59 6.81
C SER A 235 0.46 40.27 6.26
N ASP A 236 0.36 39.73 5.04
CA ASP A 236 -0.93 39.31 4.46
C ASP A 236 -1.44 38.03 5.12
N PHE A 237 -0.54 37.24 5.67
CA PHE A 237 -0.88 35.99 6.34
C PHE A 237 -1.36 36.23 7.78
N GLY A 238 -2.36 35.46 8.21
CA GLY A 238 -2.89 35.60 9.55
C GLY A 238 -3.54 34.35 10.12
N ASN A 239 -3.79 34.40 11.43
CA ASN A 239 -4.54 33.39 12.14
C ASN A 239 -6.04 33.56 11.87
N ALA A 240 -6.62 32.68 11.04
CA ALA A 240 -8.05 32.69 10.71
C ALA A 240 -8.98 32.45 11.92
N ALA A 241 -8.48 31.88 13.02
CA ALA A 241 -9.25 31.70 14.25
C ALA A 241 -9.31 32.97 15.12
N ALA A 242 -8.42 33.94 14.87
CA ALA A 242 -8.42 35.20 15.60
C ALA A 242 -9.47 36.17 15.03
N GLN A 243 -10.21 36.84 15.92
CA GLN A 243 -11.19 37.84 15.52
C GLN A 243 -10.50 39.04 14.86
N ARG A 244 -10.85 39.32 13.60
CA ARG A 244 -10.29 40.42 12.79
C ARG A 244 -11.33 40.95 11.82
N THR A 245 -11.32 42.27 11.63
CA THR A 245 -12.21 42.97 10.69
C THR A 245 -11.60 43.15 9.30
N HIS A 246 -10.27 43.16 9.18
CA HIS A 246 -9.58 43.21 7.89
C HIS A 246 -9.42 41.81 7.28
N GLU A 247 -9.33 41.75 5.95
CA GLU A 247 -9.05 40.53 5.22
C GLU A 247 -7.62 40.04 5.45
N ILE A 248 -7.47 38.73 5.56
CA ILE A 248 -6.19 38.04 5.66
C ILE A 248 -6.19 36.82 4.73
N VAL A 249 -5.00 36.32 4.44
CA VAL A 249 -4.78 35.00 3.84
C VAL A 249 -4.44 34.00 4.94
N ALA A 250 -5.12 32.86 4.94
CA ALA A 250 -4.82 31.74 5.82
C ALA A 250 -4.59 30.48 5.00
N VAL A 251 -3.59 29.71 5.38
CA VAL A 251 -3.28 28.42 4.75
C VAL A 251 -3.47 27.33 5.79
N GLY A 252 -4.16 26.27 5.41
CA GLY A 252 -4.43 25.19 6.33
C GLY A 252 -5.00 23.96 5.65
N ARG A 253 -5.11 22.91 6.45
CA ARG A 253 -5.69 21.63 6.07
C ARG A 253 -7.20 21.65 6.30
N ILE A 254 -7.96 21.22 5.32
CA ILE A 254 -9.39 20.95 5.45
C ILE A 254 -9.58 19.75 6.40
N ALA A 255 -10.43 19.94 7.40
CA ALA A 255 -10.85 18.89 8.31
C ALA A 255 -12.36 18.98 8.59
N SER A 256 -12.87 18.05 9.38
CA SER A 256 -14.25 18.03 9.87
C SER A 256 -14.27 18.35 11.37
N ASP A 257 -15.20 19.18 11.83
CA ASP A 257 -15.51 19.36 13.26
C ASP A 257 -16.31 18.19 13.85
N THR A 258 -17.02 17.45 13.00
CA THR A 258 -17.66 16.18 13.30
C THR A 258 -16.79 15.04 12.77
N PRO A 259 -15.81 14.54 13.55
CA PRO A 259 -14.88 13.50 13.08
C PRO A 259 -15.59 12.17 12.77
N GLU A 260 -16.83 12.02 13.22
CA GLU A 260 -17.66 10.81 13.09
C GLU A 260 -18.51 10.73 11.83
N SER A 261 -18.76 11.86 11.16
CA SER A 261 -19.62 11.92 9.99
C SER A 261 -18.81 12.20 8.72
N LYS A 262 -19.43 11.93 7.57
CA LYS A 262 -18.89 12.35 6.27
C LYS A 262 -18.83 13.88 6.23
N LEU A 263 -17.76 14.40 5.63
CA LEU A 263 -17.58 15.84 5.42
C LEU A 263 -18.81 16.41 4.70
N ASN A 264 -19.31 17.54 5.19
CA ASN A 264 -20.38 18.31 4.57
C ASN A 264 -20.05 19.82 4.71
N PRO A 265 -20.68 20.71 3.94
CA PRO A 265 -20.33 22.14 3.95
C PRO A 265 -20.40 22.82 5.33
N ALA A 266 -21.34 22.40 6.19
CA ALA A 266 -21.49 22.99 7.52
C ALA A 266 -20.44 22.52 8.53
N SER A 267 -19.81 21.37 8.27
CA SER A 267 -18.80 20.76 9.15
C SER A 267 -17.36 21.07 8.73
N VAL A 268 -17.16 21.88 7.68
CA VAL A 268 -15.82 22.21 7.16
C VAL A 268 -15.10 23.14 8.14
N VAL A 269 -13.93 22.70 8.58
CA VAL A 269 -12.99 23.54 9.34
C VAL A 269 -11.64 23.63 8.66
N LEU A 270 -10.95 24.73 8.87
CA LEU A 270 -9.56 24.94 8.50
C LEU A 270 -8.66 24.72 9.71
N GLU A 271 -7.77 23.73 9.63
CA GLU A 271 -6.69 23.48 10.60
C GLU A 271 -5.40 24.16 10.11
N MET A 272 -4.94 25.18 10.81
CA MET A 272 -3.72 25.92 10.44
C MET A 272 -2.48 25.30 11.08
N SER A 273 -1.30 25.69 10.59
CA SER A 273 -0.04 25.27 11.22
C SER A 273 0.12 25.85 12.63
N ARG A 274 1.01 25.25 13.42
CA ARG A 274 1.38 25.75 14.76
C ARG A 274 1.96 27.14 14.69
N ARG A 275 2.78 27.40 13.67
CA ARG A 275 3.41 28.70 13.44
C ARG A 275 2.39 29.79 13.11
N MET A 276 1.45 29.52 12.20
CA MET A 276 0.49 30.52 11.72
C MET A 276 -0.73 30.69 12.63
N GLY A 277 -1.31 29.57 13.08
CA GLY A 277 -2.60 29.55 13.77
C GLY A 277 -2.60 28.80 15.09
N ALA A 278 -1.43 28.53 15.69
CA ALA A 278 -1.28 27.75 16.92
C ALA A 278 -1.90 26.34 16.87
N GLY A 279 -2.06 25.77 15.66
CA GLY A 279 -2.74 24.49 15.46
C GLY A 279 -4.25 24.53 15.70
N LEU A 280 -4.85 25.72 15.78
CA LEU A 280 -6.28 25.89 15.98
C LEU A 280 -7.08 25.53 14.72
N ARG A 281 -8.32 25.10 14.95
CA ARG A 281 -9.31 24.88 13.91
C ARG A 281 -10.35 25.98 13.97
N VAL A 282 -10.77 26.47 12.80
CA VAL A 282 -11.86 27.45 12.66
C VAL A 282 -12.85 26.98 11.60
N SER A 283 -14.15 27.15 11.86
CA SER A 283 -15.20 26.84 10.89
C SER A 283 -15.09 27.76 9.67
N LEU A 284 -15.26 27.20 8.48
CA LEU A 284 -15.28 27.96 7.24
C LEU A 284 -16.72 28.23 6.81
N ASP A 285 -17.07 29.51 6.66
CA ASP A 285 -18.27 29.91 5.94
C ASP A 285 -17.95 30.03 4.46
N LEU A 286 -18.46 29.07 3.68
CA LEU A 286 -18.26 28.93 2.23
C LEU A 286 -19.41 29.56 1.42
N SER A 287 -20.36 30.24 2.04
CA SER A 287 -21.60 30.73 1.41
C SER A 287 -21.38 31.73 0.26
N THR A 288 -20.24 32.41 0.25
CA THR A 288 -19.87 33.41 -0.77
C THR A 288 -19.29 32.79 -2.03
N LEU A 289 -18.81 31.54 -1.95
CA LEU A 289 -18.10 30.88 -3.04
C LEU A 289 -19.09 30.32 -4.06
N HIS A 290 -18.93 30.68 -5.33
CA HIS A 290 -19.76 30.15 -6.41
C HIS A 290 -19.53 28.66 -6.68
N ALA A 291 -18.29 28.20 -6.50
CA ALA A 291 -17.92 26.80 -6.68
C ALA A 291 -16.73 26.47 -5.78
N TYR A 292 -16.71 25.23 -5.29
CA TYR A 292 -15.57 24.68 -4.57
C TYR A 292 -15.59 23.16 -4.64
N HIS A 293 -14.41 22.57 -4.50
CA HIS A 293 -14.21 21.13 -4.36
C HIS A 293 -13.25 20.91 -3.21
N LEU A 294 -13.74 20.30 -2.13
CA LEU A 294 -12.99 20.12 -0.89
C LEU A 294 -12.98 18.66 -0.44
N PHE A 295 -11.90 18.22 0.19
CA PHE A 295 -11.85 16.92 0.86
C PHE A 295 -10.97 16.96 2.12
N PRO A 296 -11.18 16.06 3.10
CA PRO A 296 -10.37 16.01 4.31
C PRO A 296 -8.88 15.80 3.99
N GLY A 297 -7.99 16.59 4.59
CA GLY A 297 -6.56 16.51 4.35
C GLY A 297 -6.03 17.46 3.28
N GLN A 298 -6.91 18.00 2.43
CA GLN A 298 -6.53 18.97 1.40
C GLN A 298 -5.94 20.23 2.05
N ILE A 299 -4.77 20.64 1.58
CA ILE A 299 -4.21 21.94 1.95
C ILE A 299 -4.75 22.99 0.98
N VAL A 300 -5.32 24.05 1.55
CA VAL A 300 -5.89 25.18 0.81
C VAL A 300 -5.33 26.50 1.34
N ALA A 301 -5.23 27.49 0.45
CA ALA A 301 -5.01 28.88 0.81
C ALA A 301 -6.33 29.63 0.62
N VAL A 302 -6.84 30.29 1.66
CA VAL A 302 -8.11 31.02 1.64
C VAL A 302 -7.88 32.47 2.01
N ARG A 303 -8.55 33.39 1.31
CA ARG A 303 -8.62 34.80 1.69
C ARG A 303 -10.01 35.10 2.25
N GLY A 304 -10.09 35.86 3.33
CA GLY A 304 -11.35 36.16 3.98
C GLY A 304 -11.21 36.89 5.31
N THR A 305 -12.29 36.92 6.09
CA THR A 305 -12.36 37.64 7.38
C THR A 305 -13.00 36.77 8.47
N ASN A 306 -12.61 36.98 9.72
CA ASN A 306 -13.30 36.43 10.89
C ASN A 306 -13.74 37.57 11.82
N ALA A 307 -14.74 38.34 11.40
CA ALA A 307 -15.25 39.46 12.18
C ALA A 307 -16.02 39.01 13.44
N SER A 308 -16.62 37.82 13.40
CA SER A 308 -17.45 37.25 14.47
C SER A 308 -16.64 36.60 15.60
N GLY A 309 -15.39 36.22 15.33
CA GLY A 309 -14.56 35.40 16.21
C GLY A 309 -14.91 33.90 16.19
N THR A 310 -15.95 33.48 15.47
CA THR A 310 -16.47 32.10 15.51
C THR A 310 -16.27 31.33 14.21
N HIS A 311 -16.31 32.02 13.06
CA HIS A 311 -16.15 31.42 11.75
C HIS A 311 -15.38 32.34 10.82
N PHE A 312 -14.56 31.76 9.96
CA PHE A 312 -13.84 32.47 8.92
C PHE A 312 -14.69 32.48 7.66
N LYS A 313 -15.22 33.65 7.33
CA LYS A 313 -15.97 33.88 6.09
C LYS A 313 -14.99 33.96 4.93
N VAL A 314 -14.97 32.91 4.12
CA VAL A 314 -14.10 32.83 2.95
C VAL A 314 -14.62 33.80 1.90
N ARG A 315 -13.74 34.51 1.21
CA ARG A 315 -14.05 35.33 0.04
C ARG A 315 -13.61 34.62 -1.24
N GLU A 316 -12.42 34.03 -1.20
CA GLU A 316 -11.84 33.27 -2.31
C GLU A 316 -10.93 32.15 -1.79
N ILE A 317 -10.84 31.08 -2.56
CA ILE A 317 -9.81 30.05 -2.42
C ILE A 317 -8.72 30.39 -3.43
N LEU A 318 -7.51 30.70 -2.95
CA LEU A 318 -6.37 31.07 -3.79
C LEU A 318 -5.85 29.83 -4.52
N PRO A 319 -5.77 29.84 -5.86
CA PRO A 319 -5.20 28.74 -6.63
C PRO A 319 -3.73 28.51 -6.25
N LEU A 320 -3.34 27.25 -6.08
CA LEU A 320 -1.95 26.89 -5.83
C LEU A 320 -1.31 26.43 -7.16
N PRO A 321 -0.07 26.86 -7.47
CA PRO A 321 0.56 26.49 -8.74
C PRO A 321 0.83 24.99 -8.77
N SER A 322 0.59 24.34 -9.90
CA SER A 322 0.99 22.95 -10.12
C SER A 322 2.52 22.83 -10.21
N LEU A 323 3.06 21.64 -9.94
CA LEU A 323 4.47 21.35 -10.23
C LEU A 323 4.76 21.44 -11.74
N PRO A 324 6.00 21.77 -12.16
CA PRO A 324 6.37 21.74 -13.56
C PRO A 324 6.26 20.32 -14.14
N MET A 325 6.06 20.22 -15.46
CA MET A 325 6.18 18.95 -16.18
C MET A 325 7.65 18.53 -16.25
N PRO A 326 7.95 17.22 -16.29
CA PRO A 326 9.31 16.73 -16.42
C PRO A 326 9.87 17.05 -17.82
N SER A 327 11.19 17.21 -17.87
CA SER A 327 11.92 17.55 -19.09
C SER A 327 13.28 16.89 -19.10
N SER A 328 13.77 16.61 -20.30
CA SER A 328 15.10 16.03 -20.55
C SER A 328 15.88 16.92 -21.52
N SER A 329 17.21 16.76 -21.56
CA SER A 329 18.01 17.43 -22.61
C SER A 329 17.72 16.82 -23.98
N PRO A 330 17.77 17.59 -25.09
CA PRO A 330 17.60 17.06 -26.44
C PRO A 330 18.50 15.86 -26.73
N SER A 331 19.79 15.95 -26.35
CA SER A 331 20.77 14.86 -26.52
C SER A 331 20.38 13.55 -25.84
N THR A 332 19.67 13.61 -24.72
CA THR A 332 19.19 12.42 -24.02
C THR A 332 18.03 11.79 -24.76
N VAL A 333 17.13 12.60 -25.31
CA VAL A 333 16.00 12.14 -26.12
C VAL A 333 16.49 11.49 -27.40
N ASP A 334 17.42 12.11 -28.11
CA ASP A 334 18.01 11.56 -29.35
C ASP A 334 18.72 10.24 -29.08
N ALA A 335 19.55 10.16 -28.02
CA ALA A 335 20.21 8.90 -27.66
C ALA A 335 19.24 7.76 -27.32
N ILE A 336 18.05 8.09 -26.80
CA ILE A 336 16.99 7.11 -26.55
C ILE A 336 16.32 6.71 -27.86
N ASN A 337 15.98 7.67 -28.72
CA ASN A 337 15.38 7.41 -30.02
C ASN A 337 16.29 6.55 -30.90
N ASP A 338 17.60 6.86 -30.94
CA ASP A 338 18.62 6.07 -31.66
C ASP A 338 18.66 4.63 -31.16
N LYS A 339 18.58 4.43 -29.84
CA LYS A 339 18.51 3.08 -29.26
C LYS A 339 17.23 2.34 -29.64
N LEU A 340 16.13 3.05 -29.86
CA LEU A 340 14.85 2.49 -30.29
C LEU A 340 14.76 2.31 -31.81
N ASP A 341 15.74 2.80 -32.58
CA ASP A 341 15.90 2.70 -34.05
C ASP A 341 14.66 3.15 -34.83
N SER A 342 13.96 4.19 -34.33
CA SER A 342 12.63 4.62 -34.83
C SER A 342 11.65 3.45 -35.06
N GLY A 343 11.80 2.39 -34.26
CA GLY A 343 11.01 1.18 -34.34
C GLY A 343 9.57 1.37 -33.88
N PRO A 344 8.78 0.28 -33.81
CA PRO A 344 7.39 0.38 -33.40
C PRO A 344 7.26 0.96 -31.98
N PRO A 345 6.12 1.60 -31.65
CA PRO A 345 5.87 2.12 -30.31
C PRO A 345 6.18 1.11 -29.21
N LEU A 346 6.68 1.57 -28.06
CA LEU A 346 6.88 0.74 -26.88
C LEU A 346 5.53 0.17 -26.42
N ASN A 347 5.48 -1.13 -26.16
CA ASN A 347 4.28 -1.82 -25.66
C ASN A 347 4.37 -2.04 -24.14
N ILE A 348 3.60 -1.27 -23.38
CA ILE A 348 3.56 -1.33 -21.92
C ILE A 348 2.18 -1.78 -21.46
N LEU A 349 2.10 -2.89 -20.72
CA LEU A 349 0.86 -3.37 -20.14
C LEU A 349 0.80 -3.03 -18.64
N CYS A 350 -0.34 -2.52 -18.17
CA CYS A 350 -0.57 -2.22 -16.76
C CYS A 350 -1.77 -3.03 -16.23
N ALA A 351 -1.55 -3.77 -15.14
CA ALA A 351 -2.57 -4.56 -14.48
C ALA A 351 -2.45 -4.43 -12.95
N ALA A 352 -3.60 -4.55 -12.27
CA ALA A 352 -3.68 -4.44 -10.83
C ALA A 352 -4.43 -5.61 -10.21
N GLY A 353 -4.02 -6.02 -9.01
CA GLY A 353 -4.71 -7.06 -8.26
C GLY A 353 -6.14 -6.68 -7.88
N PRO A 354 -6.95 -7.66 -7.42
CA PRO A 354 -6.58 -9.07 -7.23
C PRO A 354 -6.36 -9.83 -8.54
N TYR A 355 -5.61 -10.94 -8.46
CA TYR A 355 -5.20 -11.75 -9.62
C TYR A 355 -5.91 -13.11 -9.74
N THR A 356 -6.81 -13.41 -8.81
CA THR A 356 -7.61 -14.63 -8.76
C THR A 356 -9.04 -14.30 -8.32
N GLN A 357 -9.98 -15.22 -8.49
CA GLN A 357 -11.37 -15.05 -8.04
C GLN A 357 -11.52 -15.54 -6.60
N ASP A 358 -12.45 -14.98 -5.83
CA ASP A 358 -12.73 -15.36 -4.43
C ASP A 358 -12.99 -16.87 -4.22
N THR A 359 -13.35 -17.59 -5.28
CA THR A 359 -13.71 -19.01 -5.28
C THR A 359 -12.56 -19.96 -5.57
N ASP A 360 -11.40 -19.48 -6.04
CA ASP A 360 -10.27 -20.34 -6.41
C ASP A 360 -8.89 -19.67 -6.25
N LEU A 361 -7.84 -20.49 -6.28
CA LEU A 361 -6.44 -20.06 -6.31
C LEU A 361 -5.73 -20.49 -7.60
N SER A 362 -6.46 -20.47 -8.73
CA SER A 362 -5.93 -20.86 -10.03
C SER A 362 -5.04 -19.79 -10.65
N PHE A 363 -5.23 -18.52 -10.24
CA PHE A 363 -4.55 -17.35 -10.82
C PHE A 363 -4.72 -17.28 -12.35
N ALA A 364 -5.87 -17.73 -12.86
CA ALA A 364 -6.15 -17.75 -14.30
C ALA A 364 -6.07 -16.35 -14.94
N ALA A 365 -6.46 -15.29 -14.22
CA ALA A 365 -6.34 -13.92 -14.70
C ALA A 365 -4.86 -13.49 -14.83
N LEU A 366 -4.01 -13.83 -13.86
CA LEU A 366 -2.56 -13.61 -13.97
C LEU A 366 -1.95 -14.40 -15.13
N ALA A 367 -2.37 -15.65 -15.30
CA ALA A 367 -1.92 -16.48 -16.41
C ALA A 367 -2.26 -15.86 -17.76
N GLU A 368 -3.47 -15.33 -17.91
CA GLU A 368 -3.94 -14.72 -19.16
C GLU A 368 -3.17 -13.42 -19.46
N ILE A 369 -2.98 -12.51 -18.49
CA ILE A 369 -2.22 -11.28 -18.74
C ILE A 369 -0.75 -11.58 -19.08
N CYS A 370 -0.14 -12.59 -18.44
CA CYS A 370 1.21 -13.03 -18.79
C CYS A 370 1.26 -13.64 -20.19
N THR A 371 0.22 -14.39 -20.58
CA THR A 371 0.12 -14.95 -21.94
C THR A 371 -0.01 -13.85 -22.97
N LYS A 372 -0.85 -12.84 -22.73
CA LYS A 372 -0.99 -11.66 -23.60
C LYS A 372 0.30 -10.86 -23.71
N ALA A 373 0.99 -10.63 -22.60
CA ALA A 373 2.29 -9.97 -22.61
C ALA A 373 3.32 -10.72 -23.47
N ALA A 374 3.27 -12.06 -23.48
CA ALA A 374 4.12 -12.88 -24.33
C ALA A 374 3.67 -12.85 -25.82
N GLU A 375 2.38 -13.02 -26.10
CA GLU A 375 1.82 -12.96 -27.46
C GLU A 375 2.07 -11.61 -28.14
N GLU A 376 1.97 -10.52 -27.39
CA GLU A 376 2.17 -9.15 -27.89
C GLU A 376 3.63 -8.68 -27.75
N SER A 377 4.55 -9.54 -27.28
CA SER A 377 5.95 -9.23 -27.00
C SER A 377 6.13 -7.89 -26.28
N ALA A 378 5.43 -7.73 -25.15
CA ALA A 378 5.42 -6.48 -24.40
C ALA A 378 6.84 -6.09 -23.94
N ASP A 379 7.18 -4.80 -24.06
CA ASP A 379 8.44 -4.24 -23.59
C ASP A 379 8.45 -4.14 -22.05
N ALA A 380 7.30 -3.80 -21.46
CA ALA A 380 7.11 -3.85 -20.02
C ALA A 380 5.72 -4.35 -19.58
N LEU A 381 5.70 -4.98 -18.41
CA LEU A 381 4.49 -5.36 -17.69
C LEU A 381 4.54 -4.77 -16.27
N ILE A 382 3.65 -3.84 -15.98
CA ILE A 382 3.47 -3.20 -14.67
C ILE A 382 2.37 -3.95 -13.92
N LEU A 383 2.73 -4.56 -12.79
CA LEU A 383 1.83 -5.30 -11.91
C LEU A 383 1.78 -4.63 -10.53
N THR A 384 0.62 -4.10 -10.16
CA THR A 384 0.40 -3.60 -8.80
C THR A 384 -0.35 -4.64 -7.98
N GLY A 385 -0.04 -4.76 -6.68
CA GLY A 385 -0.72 -5.68 -5.77
C GLY A 385 -2.22 -5.37 -5.59
N PRO A 386 -2.93 -6.19 -4.80
CA PRO A 386 -2.42 -7.35 -4.08
C PRO A 386 -2.23 -8.59 -4.97
N PHE A 387 -1.11 -9.30 -4.81
CA PHE A 387 -0.82 -10.58 -5.43
C PHE A 387 -1.42 -11.74 -4.62
N LEU A 388 -1.11 -11.82 -3.33
CA LEU A 388 -1.79 -12.69 -2.38
C LEU A 388 -2.60 -11.82 -1.42
N ASP A 389 -3.87 -11.62 -1.75
CA ASP A 389 -4.75 -10.70 -1.04
C ASP A 389 -5.16 -11.26 0.33
N VAL A 390 -4.86 -10.51 1.40
CA VAL A 390 -5.25 -10.82 2.78
C VAL A 390 -6.76 -10.95 2.96
N ASP A 391 -7.56 -10.27 2.13
CA ASP A 391 -9.02 -10.34 2.19
C ASP A 391 -9.60 -11.47 1.33
N HIS A 392 -8.77 -12.24 0.63
CA HIS A 392 -9.24 -13.38 -0.16
C HIS A 392 -9.83 -14.46 0.75
N PRO A 393 -11.10 -14.90 0.57
CA PRO A 393 -11.78 -15.78 1.53
C PRO A 393 -11.02 -17.06 1.87
N LEU A 394 -10.47 -17.73 0.85
CA LEU A 394 -9.71 -18.98 1.03
C LEU A 394 -8.35 -18.75 1.72
N LEU A 395 -7.67 -17.62 1.47
CA LEU A 395 -6.39 -17.33 2.11
C LEU A 395 -6.60 -16.88 3.56
N ALA A 396 -7.67 -16.15 3.82
CA ALA A 396 -8.06 -15.69 5.14
C ALA A 396 -8.53 -16.82 6.06
N SER A 397 -9.23 -17.84 5.52
CA SER A 397 -9.62 -19.02 6.30
C SER A 397 -8.42 -19.93 6.59
N GLY A 398 -7.44 -20.00 5.67
CA GLY A 398 -6.36 -20.96 5.71
C GLY A 398 -6.72 -22.32 5.10
N ASP A 399 -7.97 -22.51 4.67
CA ASP A 399 -8.51 -23.77 4.17
C ASP A 399 -8.33 -23.89 2.64
N PHE A 400 -7.08 -23.95 2.18
CA PHE A 400 -6.78 -23.96 0.75
C PHE A 400 -5.74 -25.01 0.31
N GLU A 401 -5.19 -25.80 1.24
CA GLU A 401 -4.25 -26.88 0.91
C GLU A 401 -4.86 -27.88 -0.07
N ASP A 402 -6.16 -28.14 0.05
CA ASP A 402 -6.84 -29.08 -0.83
C ASP A 402 -6.94 -28.60 -2.28
N LEU A 403 -6.84 -27.29 -2.50
CA LEU A 403 -6.87 -26.66 -3.81
C LEU A 403 -5.49 -26.65 -4.49
N LEU A 404 -4.44 -26.99 -3.74
CA LEU A 404 -3.09 -27.12 -4.28
C LEU A 404 -2.89 -28.49 -4.93
N THR A 405 -2.02 -28.53 -5.95
CA THR A 405 -1.55 -29.79 -6.53
C THR A 405 -0.83 -30.65 -5.49
N GLU A 406 -0.74 -31.96 -5.69
CA GLU A 406 -0.03 -32.85 -4.75
C GLU A 406 1.40 -32.39 -4.43
N ASN A 407 2.13 -31.92 -5.46
CA ASN A 407 3.46 -31.34 -5.28
C ASN A 407 3.42 -30.02 -4.49
N GLY A 408 2.36 -29.22 -4.69
CA GLY A 408 2.12 -28.01 -3.91
C GLY A 408 1.85 -28.31 -2.44
N ARG A 409 1.04 -29.33 -2.13
CA ARG A 409 0.78 -29.79 -0.77
C ARG A 409 2.08 -30.21 -0.07
N LYS A 410 2.88 -31.08 -0.69
CA LYS A 410 4.19 -31.48 -0.16
C LYS A 410 5.14 -30.31 0.09
N ALA A 411 5.10 -29.29 -0.78
CA ALA A 411 5.93 -28.09 -0.61
C ALA A 411 5.48 -27.23 0.58
N VAL A 412 4.16 -27.10 0.80
CA VAL A 412 3.60 -26.38 1.95
C VAL A 412 3.82 -27.17 3.26
N GLU A 413 3.72 -28.50 3.23
CA GLU A 413 4.09 -29.37 4.36
C GLU A 413 5.56 -29.19 4.76
N ALA A 414 6.45 -28.98 3.78
CA ALA A 414 7.88 -28.75 4.03
C ALA A 414 8.20 -27.32 4.50
N ASP A 415 7.49 -26.31 3.99
CA ASP A 415 7.67 -24.88 4.31
C ASP A 415 6.31 -24.17 4.30
N ALA A 416 5.64 -24.16 5.45
CA ALA A 416 4.32 -23.58 5.68
C ALA A 416 4.39 -22.03 5.75
N SER A 417 4.84 -21.40 4.67
CA SER A 417 4.96 -19.94 4.55
C SER A 417 4.18 -19.40 3.35
N MET A 418 3.69 -18.16 3.47
CA MET A 418 3.04 -17.47 2.34
C MET A 418 4.00 -17.22 1.17
N SER A 419 5.31 -17.21 1.43
CA SER A 419 6.33 -17.19 0.36
C SER A 419 6.31 -18.48 -0.45
N THR A 420 6.11 -19.65 0.17
CA THR A 420 5.89 -20.92 -0.55
C THR A 420 4.64 -20.86 -1.40
N VAL A 421 3.52 -20.39 -0.85
CA VAL A 421 2.26 -20.25 -1.59
C VAL A 421 2.48 -19.37 -2.82
N PHE A 422 3.11 -18.20 -2.65
CA PHE A 422 3.44 -17.30 -3.77
C PHE A 422 4.29 -17.98 -4.85
N ARG A 423 5.32 -18.74 -4.46
CA ARG A 423 6.16 -19.50 -5.40
C ARG A 423 5.38 -20.54 -6.20
N LEU A 424 4.32 -21.10 -5.62
CA LEU A 424 3.51 -22.13 -6.26
C LEU A 424 2.47 -21.54 -7.22
N VAL A 425 1.83 -20.42 -6.85
CA VAL A 425 0.64 -19.93 -7.57
C VAL A 425 0.85 -18.62 -8.34
N VAL A 426 1.87 -17.82 -8.00
CA VAL A 426 2.16 -16.55 -8.70
C VAL A 426 3.40 -16.67 -9.57
N ALA A 427 4.53 -17.07 -8.97
CA ALA A 427 5.84 -17.08 -9.64
C ALA A 427 5.88 -17.86 -10.97
N PRO A 428 5.24 -19.03 -11.14
CA PRO A 428 5.35 -19.81 -12.37
C PRO A 428 4.76 -19.12 -13.60
N HIS A 429 3.77 -18.23 -13.42
CA HIS A 429 3.21 -17.45 -14.52
C HIS A 429 4.21 -16.40 -15.02
N ILE A 430 4.85 -15.70 -14.09
CA ILE A 430 5.87 -14.68 -14.39
C ILE A 430 7.13 -15.31 -14.98
N GLN A 431 7.56 -16.47 -14.45
CA GLN A 431 8.70 -17.22 -14.98
C GLN A 431 8.46 -17.65 -16.43
N ARG A 432 7.27 -18.17 -16.76
CA ARG A 432 6.91 -18.53 -18.14
C ARG A 432 6.93 -17.34 -19.08
N LEU A 433 6.40 -16.20 -18.65
CA LEU A 433 6.49 -14.95 -19.42
C LEU A 433 7.94 -14.55 -19.68
N CYS A 434 8.78 -14.50 -18.64
CA CYS A 434 10.18 -14.10 -18.77
C CYS A 434 11.02 -15.10 -19.58
N ALA A 435 10.61 -16.37 -19.66
CA ALA A 435 11.22 -17.36 -20.54
C ALA A 435 10.78 -17.19 -22.00
N ALA A 436 9.51 -16.81 -22.24
CA ALA A 436 8.99 -16.57 -23.58
C ALA A 436 9.51 -15.24 -24.18
N VAL A 437 9.65 -14.20 -23.36
CA VAL A 437 10.16 -12.88 -23.76
C VAL A 437 11.34 -12.50 -22.85
N PRO A 438 12.58 -12.91 -23.18
CA PRO A 438 13.73 -12.67 -22.32
C PRO A 438 14.07 -11.19 -22.09
N SER A 439 13.68 -10.30 -23.03
CA SER A 439 13.93 -8.85 -23.02
C SER A 439 12.89 -8.03 -22.26
N ILE A 440 11.78 -8.64 -21.80
CA ILE A 440 10.72 -7.92 -21.08
C ILE A 440 11.23 -7.33 -19.76
N THR A 441 10.74 -6.14 -19.41
CA THR A 441 10.88 -5.56 -18.07
C THR A 441 9.59 -5.73 -17.27
N VAL A 442 9.62 -6.52 -16.20
CA VAL A 442 8.45 -6.67 -15.31
C VAL A 442 8.63 -5.78 -14.09
N LEU A 443 7.69 -4.86 -13.87
CA LEU A 443 7.65 -4.00 -12.69
C LEU A 443 6.59 -4.51 -11.72
N MET A 444 6.96 -4.72 -10.46
CA MET A 444 6.03 -5.16 -9.42
C MET A 444 5.98 -4.13 -8.30
N VAL A 445 4.79 -3.66 -7.96
CA VAL A 445 4.55 -2.72 -6.85
C VAL A 445 3.66 -3.41 -5.81
N PRO A 446 4.10 -3.55 -4.55
CA PRO A 446 3.35 -4.27 -3.53
C PRO A 446 2.08 -3.49 -3.11
N SER A 447 1.15 -4.18 -2.46
CA SER A 447 0.03 -3.60 -1.74
C SER A 447 0.16 -3.88 -0.24
N THR A 448 -0.39 -3.01 0.60
CA THR A 448 -0.51 -3.27 2.05
C THR A 448 -1.39 -4.49 2.35
N ARG A 449 -2.14 -4.97 1.36
CA ARG A 449 -2.96 -6.18 1.40
C ARG A 449 -2.20 -7.45 0.99
N ASP A 450 -0.93 -7.35 0.59
CA ASP A 450 -0.11 -8.52 0.23
C ASP A 450 0.35 -9.33 1.45
N LEU A 451 -0.10 -10.58 1.55
CA LEU A 451 0.29 -11.53 2.62
C LEU A 451 1.78 -11.87 2.65
N VAL A 452 2.49 -11.72 1.53
CA VAL A 452 3.95 -11.93 1.47
C VAL A 452 4.75 -10.74 2.02
N SER A 453 4.11 -9.58 2.17
CA SER A 453 4.77 -8.39 2.69
C SER A 453 4.80 -8.40 4.22
N LYS A 454 5.97 -8.13 4.79
CA LYS A 454 6.11 -7.87 6.23
C LYS A 454 5.87 -6.39 6.57
N HIS A 455 5.88 -5.53 5.55
CA HIS A 455 5.64 -4.11 5.69
C HIS A 455 4.15 -3.82 5.47
N VAL A 456 3.39 -3.68 6.56
CA VAL A 456 1.91 -3.68 6.51
C VAL A 456 1.29 -2.27 6.45
N SER A 457 2.09 -1.21 6.48
CA SER A 457 1.62 0.17 6.31
C SER A 457 2.09 0.79 5.00
N TRP A 458 1.40 1.85 4.60
CA TRP A 458 1.76 2.76 3.53
C TRP A 458 2.42 4.01 4.12
N PRO A 459 3.49 4.56 3.53
CA PRO A 459 4.23 4.07 2.36
C PRO A 459 4.95 2.74 2.61
N GLN A 460 5.01 1.87 1.60
CA GLN A 460 5.39 0.46 1.77
C GLN A 460 6.72 0.11 1.10
N GLU A 461 7.58 -0.62 1.82
CA GLU A 461 8.81 -1.19 1.27
C GLU A 461 8.54 -2.19 0.12
N GLN A 462 9.45 -2.25 -0.84
CA GLN A 462 9.51 -3.31 -1.85
C GLN A 462 9.64 -4.70 -1.21
N PHE A 463 9.24 -5.78 -1.91
CA PHE A 463 9.52 -7.14 -1.44
C PHE A 463 11.03 -7.39 -1.34
N THR A 464 11.53 -7.59 -0.13
CA THR A 464 12.96 -7.76 0.16
C THR A 464 13.51 -9.12 -0.30
N SER A 465 12.67 -10.15 -0.37
CA SER A 465 13.09 -11.55 -0.61
C SER A 465 12.75 -12.07 -2.01
N LYS A 466 13.18 -11.39 -3.08
CA LYS A 466 12.88 -11.81 -4.48
C LYS A 466 13.18 -13.28 -4.79
N ALA A 467 14.34 -13.76 -4.33
CA ALA A 467 14.76 -15.15 -4.51
C ALA A 467 13.83 -16.13 -3.78
N GLN A 468 13.38 -15.78 -2.56
CA GLN A 468 12.43 -16.62 -1.82
C GLN A 468 11.05 -16.66 -2.48
N LEU A 469 10.69 -15.63 -3.24
CA LEU A 469 9.45 -15.57 -4.01
C LEU A 469 9.57 -16.24 -5.40
N GLY A 470 10.75 -16.76 -5.77
CA GLY A 470 10.96 -17.41 -7.07
C GLY A 470 10.86 -16.46 -8.26
N LEU A 471 11.09 -15.15 -8.05
CA LEU A 471 10.96 -14.16 -9.11
C LEU A 471 12.22 -14.14 -10.01
N PRO A 472 12.07 -14.12 -11.35
CA PRO A 472 13.20 -14.09 -12.28
C PRO A 472 13.90 -12.72 -12.32
N LYS A 473 15.10 -12.66 -12.92
CA LYS A 473 15.97 -11.46 -12.96
C LYS A 473 15.34 -10.25 -13.64
N GLN A 474 14.42 -10.48 -14.59
CA GLN A 474 13.66 -9.45 -15.30
C GLN A 474 12.70 -8.67 -14.39
N VAL A 475 12.41 -9.18 -13.20
CA VAL A 475 11.46 -8.58 -12.26
C VAL A 475 12.14 -7.53 -11.37
N LYS A 476 11.72 -6.28 -11.54
CA LYS A 476 12.05 -5.17 -10.65
C LYS A 476 10.87 -4.92 -9.71
N VAL A 477 11.00 -5.39 -8.48
CA VAL A 477 10.09 -5.00 -7.39
C VAL A 477 10.47 -3.60 -6.91
N LEU A 478 9.48 -2.72 -6.77
CA LEU A 478 9.58 -1.31 -6.38
C LEU A 478 8.77 -1.07 -5.10
N PRO A 479 9.01 0.02 -4.35
CA PRO A 479 8.16 0.40 -3.22
C PRO A 479 6.77 0.88 -3.67
N ASN A 480 5.87 1.07 -2.71
CA ASN A 480 4.55 1.66 -2.95
C ASN A 480 4.35 2.91 -2.06
N PRO A 481 4.20 4.12 -2.65
CA PRO A 481 4.23 4.40 -4.08
C PRO A 481 5.67 4.38 -4.61
N CYS A 482 5.84 4.51 -5.92
CA CYS A 482 7.13 4.78 -6.53
C CYS A 482 7.04 5.83 -7.65
N PHE A 483 8.15 6.55 -7.83
CA PHE A 483 8.33 7.55 -8.88
C PHE A 483 9.59 7.14 -9.66
N ILE A 484 9.44 6.81 -10.94
CA ILE A 484 10.48 6.19 -11.77
C ILE A 484 10.49 6.80 -13.16
N SER A 485 11.60 6.68 -13.89
CA SER A 485 11.65 6.95 -15.32
C SER A 485 11.75 5.64 -16.11
N LEU A 486 10.92 5.52 -17.15
CA LEU A 486 11.01 4.51 -18.20
C LEU A 486 11.55 5.21 -19.44
N ASN A 487 12.85 5.05 -19.67
CA ASN A 487 13.65 5.92 -20.53
C ASN A 487 13.57 7.38 -20.03
N GLU A 488 13.13 8.32 -20.86
CA GLU A 488 12.87 9.72 -20.50
C GLU A 488 11.57 9.91 -19.72
N ASN A 489 10.60 9.02 -19.92
CA ASN A 489 9.22 9.20 -19.48
C ASN A 489 9.06 8.93 -17.99
N VAL A 490 8.48 9.87 -17.25
CA VAL A 490 8.34 9.80 -15.80
C VAL A 490 7.01 9.16 -15.41
N PHE A 491 7.07 8.03 -14.71
CA PHE A 491 5.93 7.28 -14.19
C PHE A 491 5.82 7.44 -12.67
N ALA A 492 4.63 7.77 -12.21
CA ALA A 492 4.20 7.68 -10.84
C ALA A 492 3.27 6.48 -10.69
N ILE A 493 3.57 5.55 -9.79
CA ILE A 493 2.80 4.31 -9.63
C ILE A 493 2.46 4.12 -8.16
N SER A 494 1.19 3.91 -7.85
CA SER A 494 0.73 3.46 -6.53
C SER A 494 -0.25 2.31 -6.68
N SER A 495 -0.24 1.39 -5.72
CA SER A 495 -1.24 0.31 -5.64
C SER A 495 -2.39 0.63 -4.68
N HIS A 496 -2.35 1.80 -4.01
CA HIS A 496 -3.35 2.19 -3.03
C HIS A 496 -4.55 2.85 -3.72
N GLU A 497 -5.77 2.56 -3.26
CA GLU A 497 -7.02 2.94 -3.93
C GLU A 497 -7.49 4.38 -3.64
N VAL A 498 -6.55 5.33 -3.66
CA VAL A 498 -6.79 6.73 -3.25
C VAL A 498 -7.95 7.39 -4.01
N LEU A 499 -8.10 7.11 -5.30
CA LEU A 499 -9.19 7.71 -6.11
C LEU A 499 -10.57 7.24 -5.64
N TYR A 500 -10.69 5.97 -5.22
CA TYR A 500 -11.95 5.46 -4.68
C TYR A 500 -12.27 6.11 -3.33
N GLU A 501 -11.26 6.29 -2.48
CA GLU A 501 -11.43 6.95 -1.19
C GLU A 501 -11.82 8.43 -1.33
N LEU A 502 -11.12 9.18 -2.18
CA LEU A 502 -11.46 10.56 -2.49
C LEU A 502 -12.87 10.70 -3.06
N SER A 503 -13.31 9.77 -3.92
CA SER A 503 -14.67 9.78 -4.47
C SER A 503 -15.76 9.74 -3.41
N ARG A 504 -15.46 9.14 -2.25
CA ARG A 504 -16.40 8.97 -1.13
C ARG A 504 -16.33 10.09 -0.13
N GLU A 505 -15.18 10.72 0.07
CA GLU A 505 -14.94 11.71 1.12
C GLU A 505 -15.02 13.17 0.64
N GLN A 506 -14.90 13.43 -0.67
CA GLN A 506 -14.99 14.79 -1.21
C GLN A 506 -16.40 15.39 -1.14
N ILE A 507 -16.44 16.72 -1.01
CA ILE A 507 -17.61 17.57 -1.18
C ILE A 507 -17.38 18.56 -2.31
N SER A 508 -18.47 18.96 -2.96
CA SER A 508 -18.39 19.94 -4.04
C SER A 508 -19.67 20.73 -4.20
N HIS A 509 -19.53 21.99 -4.63
CA HIS A 509 -20.62 22.93 -4.91
C HIS A 509 -20.36 23.64 -6.25
N GLY A 510 -21.43 24.11 -6.91
CA GLY A 510 -21.36 24.75 -8.24
C GLY A 510 -21.36 23.75 -9.40
N GLN A 511 -21.08 24.23 -10.62
CA GLN A 511 -20.92 23.36 -11.80
C GLN A 511 -19.72 22.42 -11.61
N GLN A 512 -19.93 21.14 -11.91
CA GLN A 512 -18.92 20.11 -11.69
C GLN A 512 -18.49 19.49 -13.02
N GLY A 513 -17.18 19.39 -13.22
CA GLY A 513 -16.60 18.53 -14.24
C GLY A 513 -16.75 17.05 -13.89
N ASP A 514 -16.40 16.19 -14.86
CA ASP A 514 -16.37 14.74 -14.71
C ASP A 514 -15.58 14.31 -13.46
N LEU A 515 -16.19 13.45 -12.64
CA LEU A 515 -15.57 12.95 -11.41
C LEU A 515 -14.24 12.23 -11.69
N LEU A 516 -14.16 11.48 -12.79
CA LEU A 516 -12.93 10.75 -13.17
C LEU A 516 -11.79 11.69 -13.55
N THR A 517 -12.09 12.94 -13.90
CA THR A 517 -11.11 14.00 -14.18
C THR A 517 -10.77 14.81 -12.93
N ARG A 518 -11.76 15.07 -12.06
CA ARG A 518 -11.55 15.84 -10.81
C ARG A 518 -10.72 15.09 -9.77
N LEU A 519 -10.91 13.78 -9.61
CA LEU A 519 -10.20 13.02 -8.57
C LEU A 519 -8.67 13.01 -8.78
N PRO A 520 -8.14 12.80 -10.00
CA PRO A 520 -6.71 12.94 -10.24
C PRO A 520 -6.21 14.38 -10.11
N ALA A 521 -7.01 15.39 -10.50
CA ALA A 521 -6.65 16.80 -10.32
C ALA A 521 -6.34 17.10 -8.83
N MET A 522 -7.14 16.56 -7.91
CA MET A 522 -6.90 16.68 -6.47
C MET A 522 -5.54 16.10 -6.03
N LEU A 523 -5.08 15.00 -6.64
CA LEU A 523 -3.75 14.44 -6.36
C LEU A 523 -2.64 15.35 -6.91
N ILE A 524 -2.84 15.87 -8.11
CA ILE A 524 -1.89 16.75 -8.82
C ILE A 524 -1.70 18.05 -8.05
N ASP A 525 -2.79 18.69 -7.64
CA ASP A 525 -2.78 19.94 -6.86
C ASP A 525 -2.10 19.75 -5.50
N GLN A 526 -2.31 18.59 -4.89
CA GLN A 526 -1.70 18.26 -3.60
C GLN A 526 -0.30 17.64 -3.73
N ARG A 527 0.21 17.42 -4.94
CA ARG A 527 1.59 16.94 -5.20
C ARG A 527 1.94 15.66 -4.43
N HIS A 528 0.95 14.78 -4.25
CA HIS A 528 1.06 13.66 -3.32
C HIS A 528 0.23 12.46 -3.75
N PHE A 529 0.76 11.25 -3.54
CA PHE A 529 0.07 9.99 -3.87
C PHE A 529 -1.17 9.71 -3.02
N TYR A 530 -1.23 10.25 -1.79
CA TYR A 530 -2.32 10.01 -0.84
C TYR A 530 -2.59 11.24 0.07
N PRO A 531 -3.22 12.32 -0.43
CA PRO A 531 -3.40 13.54 0.35
C PRO A 531 -4.60 13.49 1.32
N LEU A 532 -5.45 12.46 1.22
CA LEU A 532 -6.61 12.29 2.07
C LEU A 532 -6.17 12.07 3.53
N PHE A 533 -6.69 12.86 4.46
CA PHE A 533 -6.38 12.72 5.88
C PHE A 533 -7.54 13.16 6.77
N PRO A 534 -8.01 12.34 7.73
CA PRO A 534 -7.63 10.94 7.95
C PRO A 534 -8.01 10.02 6.77
N PRO A 535 -7.44 8.80 6.68
CA PRO A 535 -7.83 7.84 5.64
C PRO A 535 -9.33 7.53 5.66
N ALA A 536 -9.91 7.17 4.52
CA ALA A 536 -11.33 6.86 4.46
C ALA A 536 -11.68 5.69 5.39
N ARG A 537 -12.80 5.83 6.11
CA ARG A 537 -13.24 4.80 7.08
C ARG A 537 -13.51 3.46 6.42
N ALA A 538 -13.99 3.49 5.18
CA ALA A 538 -14.39 2.31 4.43
C ALA A 538 -13.22 1.40 4.05
N THR A 539 -12.02 1.96 3.84
CA THR A 539 -10.84 1.19 3.40
C THR A 539 -9.92 0.82 4.55
N LYS A 540 -10.13 1.38 5.76
CA LYS A 540 -9.27 1.19 6.94
C LYS A 540 -7.80 1.43 6.59
N GLY A 541 -7.53 2.53 5.86
CA GLY A 541 -6.19 2.85 5.36
C GLY A 541 -5.10 2.69 6.43
N VAL A 542 -4.09 1.88 6.14
CA VAL A 542 -2.98 1.59 7.06
C VAL A 542 -1.85 2.57 6.79
N LEU A 543 -2.03 3.83 7.18
CA LEU A 543 -1.03 4.87 6.96
C LEU A 543 -0.06 4.98 8.12
N ASP A 544 1.24 5.10 7.81
CA ASP A 544 2.25 5.54 8.75
C ASP A 544 2.57 7.02 8.51
N ILE A 545 1.93 7.89 9.30
CA ILE A 545 1.97 9.34 9.09
C ILE A 545 3.39 9.88 9.25
N GLY A 546 4.22 9.27 10.10
CA GLY A 546 5.61 9.70 10.30
C GLY A 546 6.47 9.58 9.03
N PHE A 547 6.01 8.80 8.04
CA PHE A 547 6.70 8.57 6.77
C PHE A 547 5.90 9.06 5.56
N SER A 548 4.81 9.81 5.76
CA SER A 548 3.93 10.24 4.65
C SER A 548 4.67 11.05 3.58
N LYS A 549 5.73 11.78 3.92
CA LYS A 549 6.62 12.47 2.96
C LYS A 549 7.15 11.57 1.85
N LEU A 550 7.28 10.26 2.05
CA LEU A 550 7.69 9.33 0.99
C LEU A 550 6.64 9.20 -0.13
N GLY A 551 5.42 9.70 0.08
CA GLY A 551 4.38 9.84 -0.92
C GLY A 551 4.36 11.18 -1.66
N GLU A 552 5.28 12.11 -1.37
CA GLU A 552 5.38 13.39 -2.08
C GLU A 552 6.07 13.23 -3.43
N TRP A 553 5.64 14.00 -4.43
CA TRP A 553 6.26 14.00 -5.74
C TRP A 553 7.53 14.86 -5.76
N PRO A 554 8.64 14.36 -6.35
CA PRO A 554 9.92 15.06 -6.33
C PRO A 554 9.95 16.20 -7.35
N ASN A 555 9.56 17.41 -6.96
CA ASN A 555 9.70 18.70 -7.69
C ASN A 555 9.08 18.78 -9.10
N VAL A 556 8.56 17.70 -9.67
CA VAL A 556 7.88 17.64 -10.97
C VAL A 556 6.61 16.81 -10.87
N ARG A 557 5.67 17.04 -11.79
CA ARG A 557 4.56 16.12 -12.05
C ARG A 557 5.07 14.86 -12.76
N PRO A 558 4.35 13.73 -12.68
CA PRO A 558 4.61 12.61 -13.56
C PRO A 558 4.10 12.89 -14.98
N ASP A 559 4.70 12.27 -15.98
CA ASP A 559 4.09 12.18 -17.32
C ASP A 559 2.90 11.22 -17.29
N VAL A 560 3.06 10.09 -16.58
CA VAL A 560 2.06 9.03 -16.46
C VAL A 560 1.81 8.71 -14.99
N LEU A 561 0.55 8.78 -14.54
CA LEU A 561 0.13 8.38 -13.21
C LEU A 561 -0.70 7.09 -13.27
N VAL A 562 -0.15 5.99 -12.77
CA VAL A 562 -0.86 4.71 -12.66
C VAL A 562 -1.45 4.59 -11.25
N CYS A 563 -2.77 4.74 -11.15
CA CYS A 563 -3.54 4.67 -9.92
C CYS A 563 -4.73 3.71 -10.09
N PRO A 564 -4.52 2.40 -9.83
CA PRO A 564 -5.60 1.42 -9.81
C PRO A 564 -6.65 1.78 -8.75
N SER A 565 -7.91 1.58 -9.09
CA SER A 565 -9.02 1.89 -8.22
C SER A 565 -10.28 1.11 -8.61
N GLN A 566 -11.11 0.80 -7.61
CA GLN A 566 -12.45 0.23 -7.78
C GLN A 566 -13.46 1.12 -8.53
N ILE A 567 -13.16 2.40 -8.76
CA ILE A 567 -13.97 3.23 -9.66
C ILE A 567 -13.88 2.71 -11.11
N THR A 568 -14.70 3.26 -12.00
CA THR A 568 -14.71 2.86 -13.42
C THR A 568 -13.29 2.94 -14.02
N PRO A 569 -12.77 1.82 -14.58
CA PRO A 569 -11.49 1.81 -15.28
C PRO A 569 -11.49 2.83 -16.41
N SER A 570 -10.45 3.64 -16.51
CA SER A 570 -10.44 4.81 -17.40
C SER A 570 -9.02 5.32 -17.61
N VAL A 571 -8.85 6.11 -18.66
CA VAL A 571 -7.68 6.94 -18.92
C VAL A 571 -8.10 8.40 -19.10
N ARG A 572 -7.45 9.33 -18.40
CA ARG A 572 -7.74 10.77 -18.48
C ARG A 572 -6.44 11.56 -18.58
N VAL A 573 -6.45 12.64 -19.34
CA VAL A 573 -5.36 13.62 -19.34
C VAL A 573 -5.79 14.79 -18.48
N VAL A 574 -5.09 15.03 -17.37
CA VAL A 574 -5.40 16.08 -16.40
C VAL A 574 -4.15 16.92 -16.20
N ASP A 575 -4.22 18.20 -16.55
CA ASP A 575 -3.08 19.13 -16.49
C ASP A 575 -1.80 18.58 -17.13
N SER A 576 -1.93 18.00 -18.33
CA SER A 576 -0.86 17.32 -19.09
C SER A 576 -0.32 16.02 -18.47
N VAL A 577 -0.89 15.52 -17.38
CA VAL A 577 -0.58 14.21 -16.79
C VAL A 577 -1.53 13.16 -17.35
N MET A 578 -1.00 12.09 -17.91
CA MET A 578 -1.81 10.95 -18.36
C MET A 578 -2.08 10.00 -17.20
N VAL A 579 -3.31 9.99 -16.70
CA VAL A 579 -3.75 9.19 -15.55
C VAL A 579 -4.41 7.92 -16.04
N ILE A 580 -3.91 6.77 -15.59
CA ILE A 580 -4.38 5.43 -15.98
C ILE A 580 -4.91 4.71 -14.74
N ASN A 581 -6.22 4.44 -14.72
CA ASN A 581 -6.83 3.46 -13.85
C ASN A 581 -7.09 2.16 -14.65
N PRO A 582 -6.22 1.14 -14.56
CA PRO A 582 -6.42 -0.12 -15.28
C PRO A 582 -7.61 -0.94 -14.75
N GLY A 583 -8.15 -0.60 -13.57
CA GLY A 583 -9.09 -1.43 -12.81
C GLY A 583 -8.45 -2.71 -12.28
N SER A 584 -9.26 -3.53 -11.59
CA SER A 584 -8.82 -4.84 -11.11
C SER A 584 -8.82 -5.88 -12.21
N LEU A 585 -7.74 -6.67 -12.27
CA LEU A 585 -7.54 -7.73 -13.24
C LEU A 585 -8.46 -8.94 -13.01
N SER A 586 -8.85 -9.17 -11.76
CA SER A 586 -9.89 -10.11 -11.37
C SER A 586 -10.94 -9.41 -10.50
N LYS A 587 -12.21 -9.59 -10.84
CA LYS A 587 -13.36 -9.15 -10.03
C LYS A 587 -14.17 -10.36 -9.60
N LYS A 588 -14.79 -10.26 -8.41
CA LYS A 588 -15.58 -11.33 -7.78
C LYS A 588 -16.62 -11.99 -8.71
N LYS A 589 -17.32 -11.18 -9.50
CA LYS A 589 -18.44 -11.63 -10.35
C LYS A 589 -18.39 -11.13 -11.80
N ALA A 590 -17.33 -10.39 -12.18
CA ALA A 590 -17.26 -9.67 -13.46
C ALA A 590 -15.91 -9.88 -14.16
N PRO A 591 -15.84 -9.68 -15.50
CA PRO A 591 -14.56 -9.62 -16.21
C PRO A 591 -13.69 -8.51 -15.63
N GLY A 592 -12.40 -8.81 -15.47
CA GLY A 592 -11.43 -7.81 -15.06
C GLY A 592 -10.90 -7.02 -16.24
N THR A 593 -10.06 -6.04 -15.96
CA THR A 593 -9.51 -5.13 -16.96
C THR A 593 -8.01 -4.95 -16.80
N TYR A 594 -7.37 -4.50 -17.87
CA TYR A 594 -5.99 -4.04 -17.88
C TYR A 594 -5.85 -2.87 -18.86
N ALA A 595 -4.78 -2.11 -18.77
CA ALA A 595 -4.45 -1.06 -19.73
C ALA A 595 -3.31 -1.49 -20.65
N LYS A 596 -3.42 -1.20 -21.94
CA LYS A 596 -2.32 -1.28 -22.91
C LYS A 596 -1.92 0.12 -23.31
N LEU A 597 -0.68 0.50 -23.04
CA LEU A 597 -0.05 1.75 -23.45
C LEU A 597 0.90 1.46 -24.62
N SER A 598 0.64 2.10 -25.75
CA SER A 598 1.55 2.16 -26.91
C SER A 598 2.19 3.53 -26.94
N LEU A 599 3.49 3.61 -26.68
CA LEU A 599 4.21 4.87 -26.56
C LEU A 599 5.16 5.07 -27.74
N GLY A 600 4.90 6.08 -28.57
CA GLY A 600 5.74 6.41 -29.73
C GLY A 600 7.14 6.88 -29.33
N GLU A 601 7.91 7.38 -30.30
CA GLU A 601 9.18 8.09 -30.07
C GLU A 601 8.92 9.58 -29.78
N ARG A 602 9.90 10.30 -29.18
CA ARG A 602 9.77 11.74 -28.94
C ARG A 602 10.53 12.48 -30.03
N ARG A 603 9.82 12.88 -31.08
CA ARG A 603 10.39 13.67 -32.19
C ARG A 603 10.58 15.11 -31.76
N LEU A 604 11.80 15.63 -31.86
CA LEU A 604 12.12 17.01 -31.55
C LEU A 604 11.97 17.89 -32.80
N THR A 605 11.50 19.11 -32.63
CA THR A 605 11.56 20.15 -33.67
C THR A 605 12.93 20.81 -33.71
N ASP A 606 13.27 21.48 -34.82
CA ASP A 606 14.54 22.21 -34.96
C ASP A 606 14.75 23.25 -33.84
N GLU A 607 13.67 23.89 -33.39
CA GLU A 607 13.68 24.83 -32.26
C GLU A 607 13.97 24.13 -30.93
N GLU A 608 13.32 22.98 -30.70
CA GLU A 608 13.50 22.18 -29.48
C GLU A 608 14.91 21.59 -29.39
N MET A 609 15.53 21.23 -30.51
CA MET A 609 16.92 20.76 -30.56
C MET A 609 17.93 21.81 -30.10
N GLN A 610 17.62 23.09 -30.28
CA GLN A 610 18.46 24.21 -29.83
C GLN A 610 18.21 24.61 -28.37
N SER A 611 17.17 24.05 -27.73
CA SER A 611 16.80 24.37 -26.36
C SER A 611 17.63 23.60 -25.32
N ASN A 612 17.76 24.13 -24.10
CA ASN A 612 18.46 23.45 -23.01
C ASN A 612 17.70 22.21 -22.49
N SER A 613 16.37 22.22 -22.59
CA SER A 613 15.51 21.16 -22.06
C SER A 613 14.18 21.12 -22.79
N VAL A 614 13.72 19.91 -23.10
CA VAL A 614 12.47 19.64 -23.82
C VAL A 614 11.53 18.82 -22.96
N ARG A 615 10.23 19.12 -23.04
CA ARG A 615 9.19 18.34 -22.36
C ARG A 615 8.97 17.02 -23.09
N HIS A 616 8.61 15.98 -22.33
CA HIS A 616 8.43 14.64 -22.89
C HIS A 616 7.15 14.49 -23.72
N ASN A 617 6.12 15.31 -23.45
CA ASN A 617 4.82 15.34 -24.13
C ASN A 617 4.19 13.95 -24.31
N VAL A 618 4.24 13.12 -23.26
CA VAL A 618 3.85 11.71 -23.35
C VAL A 618 2.41 11.53 -23.79
N PHE A 619 1.48 12.34 -23.26
CA PHE A 619 0.06 12.23 -23.59
C PHE A 619 -0.28 12.56 -25.06
N GLU A 620 0.61 13.23 -25.80
CA GLU A 620 0.40 13.56 -27.23
C GLU A 620 0.84 12.43 -28.15
N ARG A 621 1.72 11.55 -27.67
CA ARG A 621 2.39 10.48 -28.44
C ARG A 621 2.13 9.08 -27.87
N ALA A 622 1.23 8.99 -26.90
CA ALA A 622 0.80 7.75 -26.26
C ALA A 622 -0.63 7.42 -26.66
N ARG A 623 -0.85 6.17 -27.09
CA ARG A 623 -2.18 5.57 -27.15
C ARG A 623 -2.40 4.68 -25.95
N VAL A 624 -3.55 4.79 -25.30
CA VAL A 624 -3.91 3.93 -24.17
C VAL A 624 -5.26 3.29 -24.42
N ASP A 625 -5.30 1.96 -24.41
CA ASP A 625 -6.55 1.19 -24.48
C ASP A 625 -6.82 0.51 -23.13
N ILE A 626 -7.99 0.76 -22.53
CA ILE A 626 -8.51 -0.04 -21.41
C ILE A 626 -9.22 -1.25 -21.99
N ARG A 627 -8.78 -2.46 -21.67
CA ARG A 627 -9.25 -3.70 -22.29
C ARG A 627 -9.80 -4.69 -21.28
N LEU A 628 -10.84 -5.43 -21.67
CA LEU A 628 -11.33 -6.58 -20.92
C LEU A 628 -10.33 -7.74 -20.96
N LEU A 629 -10.05 -8.29 -19.78
CA LEU A 629 -9.32 -9.54 -19.63
C LEU A 629 -10.33 -10.69 -19.56
N ASN A 630 -10.57 -11.34 -20.71
CA ASN A 630 -11.21 -12.64 -20.76
C ASN A 630 -10.29 -13.61 -21.50
N PRO A 631 -10.37 -14.92 -21.18
CA PRO A 631 -9.62 -15.92 -21.91
C PRO A 631 -10.07 -15.91 -23.36
N LYS A 632 -9.13 -15.82 -24.31
CA LYS A 632 -9.45 -16.18 -25.70
C LYS A 632 -9.98 -17.60 -25.67
N ARG A 633 -11.20 -17.85 -26.21
CA ARG A 633 -11.62 -19.22 -26.52
C ARG A 633 -10.54 -19.79 -27.41
N ARG A 634 -9.70 -20.68 -26.86
CA ARG A 634 -8.83 -21.53 -27.67
C ARG A 634 -9.78 -22.40 -28.48
N VAL A 635 -10.14 -21.94 -29.69
CA VAL A 635 -10.61 -22.82 -30.75
C VAL A 635 -9.62 -23.98 -30.72
N HIS A 636 -10.12 -25.18 -30.46
CA HIS A 636 -9.29 -26.36 -30.34
C HIS A 636 -8.67 -26.64 -31.71
N ILE A 637 -7.58 -25.96 -32.05
CA ILE A 637 -6.66 -26.34 -33.16
C ILE A 637 -5.84 -27.58 -32.73
N ARG A 638 -6.44 -28.46 -31.91
CA ARG A 638 -5.86 -29.76 -31.57
C ARG A 638 -6.13 -30.78 -32.67
N HIS A 639 -7.15 -30.61 -33.51
CA HIS A 639 -7.38 -31.54 -34.62
C HIS A 639 -6.48 -31.22 -35.82
N ASP A 640 -6.38 -29.97 -36.26
CA ASP A 640 -5.65 -29.66 -37.50
C ASP A 640 -4.13 -29.71 -37.35
N ILE A 641 -3.55 -29.28 -36.22
CA ILE A 641 -2.09 -29.36 -36.01
C ILE A 641 -1.66 -30.81 -35.77
N ILE A 642 -2.45 -31.63 -35.06
CA ILE A 642 -2.14 -33.05 -34.90
C ILE A 642 -2.33 -33.79 -36.23
N LEU A 643 -3.32 -33.40 -37.06
CA LEU A 643 -3.51 -33.94 -38.39
C LEU A 643 -2.37 -33.54 -39.32
N ILE A 644 -1.93 -32.28 -39.33
CA ILE A 644 -0.78 -31.79 -40.10
C ILE A 644 0.51 -32.49 -39.64
N LEU A 645 0.77 -32.62 -38.33
CA LEU A 645 1.93 -33.34 -37.82
C LEU A 645 1.85 -34.86 -38.09
N ARG A 646 0.65 -35.45 -38.13
CA ARG A 646 0.45 -36.86 -38.54
C ARG A 646 0.62 -37.06 -40.05
N ILE A 647 0.16 -36.11 -40.87
CA ILE A 647 0.35 -36.11 -42.32
C ILE A 647 1.84 -35.95 -42.62
N HIS A 648 2.53 -35.00 -41.97
CA HIS A 648 3.95 -34.78 -42.17
C HIS A 648 4.79 -35.97 -41.67
N ARG A 649 4.43 -36.62 -40.55
CA ARG A 649 5.05 -37.88 -40.11
C ARG A 649 4.76 -39.06 -41.03
N ARG A 650 3.58 -39.12 -41.66
CA ARG A 650 3.25 -40.15 -42.66
C ARG A 650 4.00 -39.92 -43.97
N GLN A 651 4.19 -38.67 -44.37
CA GLN A 651 4.93 -38.28 -45.57
C GLN A 651 6.44 -38.57 -45.39
N MET A 652 7.01 -38.22 -44.24
CA MET A 652 8.39 -38.59 -43.87
C MET A 652 8.60 -40.11 -43.74
N ARG A 653 7.58 -40.87 -43.29
CA ARG A 653 7.64 -42.34 -43.30
C ARG A 653 7.59 -42.91 -44.72
N ARG A 654 6.74 -42.37 -45.59
CA ARG A 654 6.66 -42.80 -47.00
C ARG A 654 7.95 -42.48 -47.78
N GLU A 655 8.57 -41.32 -47.54
CA GLU A 655 9.86 -40.96 -48.15
C GLU A 655 10.99 -41.85 -47.62
N ARG A 656 10.97 -42.19 -46.32
CA ARG A 656 11.94 -43.13 -45.73
C ARG A 656 11.75 -44.56 -46.27
N ASP A 657 10.53 -45.03 -46.43
CA ASP A 657 10.23 -46.36 -46.97
C ASP A 657 10.51 -46.44 -48.48
N PHE A 658 10.39 -45.33 -49.21
CA PHE A 658 10.79 -45.21 -50.62
C PHE A 658 12.32 -45.21 -50.80
N LEU A 659 13.06 -44.54 -49.92
CA LEU A 659 14.53 -44.56 -49.91
C LEU A 659 15.08 -45.94 -49.51
N VAL A 660 14.47 -46.60 -48.52
CA VAL A 660 14.80 -47.99 -48.12
C VAL A 660 14.43 -49.01 -49.22
N GLY A 661 13.42 -48.71 -50.04
CA GLY A 661 13.06 -49.49 -51.23
C GLY A 661 14.05 -49.35 -52.38
N GLN A 662 14.61 -48.16 -52.61
CA GLN A 662 15.67 -47.94 -53.62
C GLN A 662 17.02 -48.55 -53.23
N GLU A 663 17.34 -48.61 -51.93
CA GLU A 663 18.55 -49.29 -51.43
C GLU A 663 18.51 -50.83 -51.55
N ARG A 664 17.32 -51.42 -51.69
CA ARG A 664 17.18 -52.86 -52.02
C ARG A 664 17.30 -53.18 -53.51
N ALA A 665 17.22 -52.18 -54.39
CA ALA A 665 17.31 -52.36 -55.84
C ALA A 665 18.69 -52.01 -56.42
N ARG A 666 19.60 -51.47 -55.61
CA ARG A 666 20.98 -51.14 -56.01
C ARG A 666 21.97 -51.76 -55.04
N ASN A 667 22.17 -53.08 -55.11
CA ASN A 667 23.38 -53.76 -54.66
C ASN A 667 23.37 -55.23 -55.14
N LEU A 668 23.50 -55.38 -56.45
CA LEU A 668 24.35 -56.41 -57.05
C LEU A 668 25.54 -55.65 -57.61
N ASP A 669 26.60 -55.52 -56.81
CA ASP A 669 28.00 -55.69 -57.21
C ASP A 669 29.01 -54.94 -56.30
N HIS A 670 29.90 -55.76 -55.74
CA HIS A 670 31.27 -55.50 -55.26
C HIS A 670 31.55 -54.66 -53.97
N ALA A 671 31.86 -55.44 -52.92
CA ALA A 671 32.84 -55.31 -51.84
C ALA A 671 33.67 -54.01 -51.65
N VAL A 672 33.69 -53.46 -50.43
CA VAL A 672 34.81 -53.53 -49.44
C VAL A 672 34.46 -52.70 -48.17
N VAL A 673 34.37 -53.42 -47.04
CA VAL A 673 34.75 -53.10 -45.65
C VAL A 673 34.82 -51.63 -45.16
N ARG A 674 33.94 -51.29 -44.20
CA ARG A 674 34.15 -50.79 -42.80
C ARG A 674 33.19 -49.67 -42.37
N CYS A 675 32.50 -49.97 -41.27
CA CYS A 675 31.54 -49.13 -40.55
C CYS A 675 32.23 -48.04 -39.72
N ARG A 676 31.77 -46.79 -39.81
CA ARG A 676 31.86 -45.78 -38.74
C ARG A 676 30.64 -44.87 -38.74
N TYR A 677 29.90 -44.90 -37.63
CA TYR A 677 29.12 -43.78 -37.14
C TYR A 677 30.01 -42.54 -36.98
N ILE A 678 29.46 -41.32 -37.18
CA ILE A 678 29.37 -40.25 -36.17
C ILE A 678 29.06 -38.86 -36.78
N CYS A 679 28.13 -38.17 -36.10
CA CYS A 679 27.92 -36.74 -35.86
C CYS A 679 27.99 -35.66 -36.95
N ILE A 680 26.90 -34.88 -36.91
CA ILE A 680 26.76 -33.42 -37.04
C ILE A 680 28.01 -32.66 -36.54
N VAL A 681 28.66 -31.89 -37.42
CA VAL A 681 29.33 -30.61 -37.11
C VAL A 681 29.18 -29.66 -38.32
N ALA A 682 28.87 -28.40 -38.05
CA ALA A 682 28.75 -27.28 -38.99
C ALA A 682 30.12 -26.81 -39.55
N PRO A 683 30.18 -26.07 -40.68
CA PRO A 683 31.43 -25.81 -41.39
C PRO A 683 32.14 -24.54 -40.90
N VAL A 684 33.47 -24.58 -40.88
CA VAL A 684 34.34 -23.38 -40.94
C VAL A 684 35.37 -23.60 -42.04
N ARG A 685 35.54 -22.59 -42.91
CA ARG A 685 36.54 -22.51 -43.98
C ARG A 685 37.89 -22.04 -43.43
N ASP A 686 38.94 -22.56 -44.06
CA ASP A 686 40.36 -22.34 -43.82
C ASP A 686 40.81 -20.87 -43.81
N THR A 687 41.80 -20.56 -42.98
CA THR A 687 43.11 -20.01 -43.41
C THR A 687 44.15 -20.14 -42.30
N ALA A 688 45.40 -20.28 -42.72
CA ALA A 688 46.56 -20.78 -41.99
C ALA A 688 47.11 -19.87 -40.87
N ALA A 689 47.72 -20.47 -39.83
CA ALA A 689 49.16 -20.37 -39.54
C ALA A 689 49.52 -20.97 -38.15
N ALA A 690 50.49 -21.88 -38.22
CA ALA A 690 51.54 -22.31 -37.30
C ALA A 690 51.49 -22.15 -35.76
N ASP A 691 52.03 -23.22 -35.15
CA ASP A 691 52.79 -23.33 -33.89
C ASP A 691 52.09 -23.69 -32.56
N GLY A 692 52.52 -24.85 -32.01
CA GLY A 692 52.89 -24.88 -30.58
C GLY A 692 52.16 -25.82 -29.60
N VAL A 693 52.09 -27.12 -29.88
CA VAL A 693 52.47 -28.23 -28.96
C VAL A 693 51.83 -28.38 -27.53
N LYS A 694 51.09 -29.50 -27.38
CA LYS A 694 50.91 -30.48 -26.26
C LYS A 694 50.31 -30.00 -24.91
N ILE A 695 49.10 -30.43 -24.50
CA ILE A 695 48.65 -31.76 -23.98
C ILE A 695 49.24 -32.15 -22.61
N CYS A 696 48.44 -32.13 -21.53
CA CYS A 696 47.98 -33.34 -20.80
C CYS A 696 47.07 -33.03 -19.59
N TRP A 697 46.16 -33.95 -19.29
CA TRP A 697 45.07 -33.91 -18.30
C TRP A 697 45.36 -34.85 -17.10
N VAL A 698 44.98 -34.41 -15.87
CA VAL A 698 44.31 -35.18 -14.77
C VAL A 698 45.15 -36.23 -14.00
N PRO A 699 44.87 -36.64 -12.70
CA PRO A 699 43.59 -36.66 -11.97
C PRO A 699 43.55 -36.23 -10.48
N ARG A 700 42.29 -36.20 -10.01
CA ARG A 700 41.73 -36.11 -8.66
C ARG A 700 42.00 -37.38 -7.82
N MET A 701 42.35 -37.25 -6.53
CA MET A 701 42.05 -38.24 -5.48
C MET A 701 42.08 -37.65 -4.06
N ASN A 702 41.62 -38.46 -3.11
CA ASN A 702 40.86 -38.15 -1.89
C ASN A 702 41.67 -37.93 -0.59
N SER A 703 40.95 -37.41 0.42
CA SER A 703 40.96 -37.77 1.86
C SER A 703 41.91 -37.10 2.88
N SER A 704 41.26 -36.39 3.82
CA SER A 704 41.34 -36.49 5.30
C SER A 704 42.55 -36.02 6.12
N ASN A 705 42.16 -35.37 7.24
CA ASN A 705 42.78 -35.26 8.58
C ASN A 705 43.58 -34.00 9.02
N ARG A 706 42.92 -33.26 9.93
CA ARG A 706 43.35 -32.69 11.23
C ARG A 706 44.82 -32.25 11.44
N SER A 707 44.99 -30.97 11.85
CA SER A 707 45.46 -30.53 13.19
C SER A 707 46.49 -29.37 13.20
N ALA A 708 46.06 -28.24 13.77
CA ALA A 708 46.74 -27.28 14.69
C ALA A 708 48.18 -26.76 14.48
N LYS A 709 48.34 -25.41 14.49
CA LYS A 709 49.19 -24.52 15.35
C LYS A 709 49.29 -23.12 14.67
N HIS A 710 48.79 -22.03 15.26
CA HIS A 710 49.37 -21.06 16.23
C HIS A 710 50.39 -20.05 15.63
N GLU A 711 50.18 -18.76 15.99
CA GLU A 711 51.04 -17.55 15.82
C GLU A 711 51.25 -17.01 14.38
N GLU A 712 51.30 -15.70 14.08
CA GLU A 712 51.65 -14.51 14.88
C GLU A 712 51.12 -13.20 14.21
N ARG A 713 51.04 -12.10 14.97
CA ARG A 713 50.66 -10.73 14.54
C ARG A 713 51.89 -9.94 14.10
N MET A 714 51.76 -9.06 13.10
CA MET A 714 52.54 -7.81 13.07
C MET A 714 51.80 -6.69 12.34
N TRP A 715 51.55 -5.59 13.05
CA TRP A 715 51.14 -4.28 12.54
C TRP A 715 52.35 -3.35 12.68
N MET A 716 52.76 -2.70 11.59
CA MET A 716 53.79 -1.66 11.58
C MET A 716 53.17 -0.29 11.91
N TYR A 717 53.78 0.41 12.87
CA TYR A 717 53.65 1.84 13.12
C TYR A 717 54.93 2.54 12.65
N VAL A 718 54.79 3.76 12.13
CA VAL A 718 55.88 4.70 11.83
C VAL A 718 55.62 5.99 12.63
N SER A 719 56.62 6.38 13.41
CA SER A 719 56.87 7.65 14.13
C SER A 719 57.36 8.73 13.14
N ASP A 720 57.46 10.05 13.36
CA ASP A 720 57.61 10.94 14.52
C ASP A 720 57.41 12.39 14.01
N GLU A 721 57.12 13.36 14.88
CA GLU A 721 57.82 14.67 14.98
C GLU A 721 57.11 15.70 15.89
N SER A 722 57.94 16.36 16.67
CA SER A 722 57.74 17.26 17.81
C SER A 722 57.64 18.76 17.49
N ARG A 723 57.03 19.55 18.39
CA ARG A 723 57.45 20.94 18.73
C ARG A 723 56.84 21.43 20.08
N ASP A 724 57.73 21.86 20.97
CA ASP A 724 57.53 22.49 22.29
C ASP A 724 57.24 24.00 22.22
N ILE A 725 56.44 24.56 23.16
CA ILE A 725 56.62 25.90 23.80
C ILE A 725 56.05 25.91 25.26
N SER A 726 56.92 26.38 26.18
CA SER A 726 56.89 26.77 27.63
C SER A 726 55.62 27.01 28.50
N HIS A 727 55.77 26.72 29.82
CA HIS A 727 54.87 26.94 30.98
C HIS A 727 54.90 28.37 31.61
N PRO A 728 53.92 28.74 32.48
CA PRO A 728 54.21 28.73 33.93
C PRO A 728 53.06 28.22 34.85
N THR A 729 53.46 27.85 36.06
CA THR A 729 52.72 27.20 37.15
C THR A 729 51.84 28.14 37.99
N TYR A 730 50.60 27.70 38.30
CA TYR A 730 49.85 28.16 39.48
C TYR A 730 49.26 26.92 40.18
N THR A 731 49.61 26.74 41.46
CA THR A 731 49.05 25.72 42.36
C THR A 731 47.62 26.07 42.72
N ALA A 732 46.65 25.25 42.27
CA ALA A 732 45.27 25.31 42.71
C ALA A 732 44.84 23.96 43.29
N ASN A 733 44.34 23.99 44.52
CA ASN A 733 43.76 22.87 45.25
C ASN A 733 42.74 22.12 44.38
N MET A 734 43.01 20.85 44.08
CA MET A 734 42.06 19.97 43.40
C MET A 734 40.90 19.64 44.34
N SER A 735 39.73 20.16 44.02
CA SER A 735 38.47 19.80 44.67
C SER A 735 38.14 18.31 44.41
N HIS A 736 37.32 17.71 45.26
CA HIS A 736 36.85 16.32 45.21
C HIS A 736 36.10 15.93 43.89
N GLU A 737 36.02 16.87 42.94
CA GLU A 737 35.40 16.76 41.62
C GLU A 737 36.40 16.26 40.55
N SER A 738 37.71 16.35 40.77
CA SER A 738 38.75 15.84 39.86
C SER A 738 38.97 14.33 39.95
N VAL A 739 38.30 13.64 40.88
CA VAL A 739 38.34 12.18 40.99
C VAL A 739 37.28 11.60 40.05
N TRP A 740 37.73 11.01 38.95
CA TRP A 740 36.89 10.26 38.02
C TRP A 740 36.07 9.21 38.80
N TYR A 741 34.75 9.18 38.62
CA TYR A 741 33.82 8.24 39.27
C TYR A 741 33.47 8.45 40.76
N SER A 742 33.67 9.64 41.33
CA SER A 742 33.30 9.91 42.74
C SER A 742 31.79 9.91 43.06
N ARG A 743 30.88 9.84 42.06
CA ARG A 743 29.42 9.71 42.28
C ARG A 743 28.80 8.60 41.44
N PRO A 744 27.90 7.75 41.99
CA PRO A 744 27.19 6.73 41.23
C PRO A 744 26.32 7.37 40.13
N ARG A 745 26.67 7.16 38.86
CA ARG A 745 25.87 7.64 37.72
C ARG A 745 24.71 6.68 37.47
N THR A 746 23.49 7.21 37.39
CA THR A 746 22.27 6.45 37.04
C THR A 746 22.12 6.24 35.52
N TYR A 747 22.94 6.91 34.71
CA TYR A 747 22.93 6.82 33.24
C TYR A 747 24.36 6.78 32.65
N GLY A 748 24.50 6.28 31.41
CA GLY A 748 25.78 6.22 30.68
C GLY A 748 26.53 4.88 30.75
N LYS A 749 27.67 4.78 30.04
CA LYS A 749 28.54 3.59 30.07
C LYS A 749 29.07 3.41 31.49
N GLY A 750 28.67 2.33 32.17
CA GLY A 750 29.06 2.00 33.55
C GLY A 750 27.99 2.22 34.63
N SER A 751 26.78 2.69 34.27
CA SER A 751 25.63 2.75 35.20
C SER A 751 24.90 1.43 35.37
N ARG A 752 25.15 0.44 34.48
CA ARG A 752 24.46 -0.86 34.45
C ARG A 752 25.46 -2.00 34.57
N GLY A 753 25.14 -2.98 35.42
CA GLY A 753 25.91 -4.20 35.62
C GLY A 753 25.14 -5.44 35.20
N CYS A 754 25.86 -6.55 35.03
CA CYS A 754 25.28 -7.85 34.76
C CYS A 754 24.36 -8.25 35.93
N ARG A 755 23.15 -8.73 35.65
CA ARG A 755 22.23 -9.20 36.71
C ARG A 755 22.75 -10.40 37.50
N VAL A 756 23.71 -11.13 36.94
CA VAL A 756 24.29 -12.34 37.56
C VAL A 756 25.57 -12.00 38.32
N CYS A 757 26.56 -11.37 37.66
CA CYS A 757 27.89 -11.15 38.25
C CYS A 757 28.23 -9.67 38.50
N THR A 758 27.27 -8.75 38.30
CA THR A 758 27.43 -7.29 38.44
C THR A 758 28.47 -6.61 37.54
N HIS A 759 29.22 -7.39 36.75
CA HIS A 759 30.22 -6.90 35.80
C HIS A 759 29.61 -5.90 34.81
N LYS A 760 30.27 -4.75 34.65
CA LYS A 760 29.72 -3.60 33.92
C LYS A 760 30.10 -3.56 32.43
N ALA A 761 31.11 -4.32 32.03
CA ALA A 761 31.55 -4.40 30.63
C ALA A 761 30.98 -5.64 29.92
N GLY A 762 30.78 -5.52 28.60
CA GLY A 762 30.34 -6.63 27.76
C GLY A 762 28.91 -7.12 28.01
N LEU A 763 27.97 -6.22 28.32
CA LEU A 763 26.56 -6.55 28.55
C LEU A 763 25.79 -6.89 27.26
N ILE A 764 25.04 -8.00 27.29
CA ILE A 764 24.01 -8.34 26.31
C ILE A 764 22.70 -7.71 26.78
N ARG A 765 22.24 -6.71 26.01
CA ARG A 765 21.07 -5.87 26.35
C ARG A 765 19.83 -6.23 25.55
N LYS A 766 19.99 -7.06 24.53
CA LYS A 766 18.89 -7.51 23.65
C LYS A 766 17.95 -8.42 24.45
N TYR A 767 16.66 -8.33 24.17
CA TYR A 767 15.62 -9.12 24.85
C TYR A 767 15.51 -8.88 26.37
N GLY A 768 16.00 -7.74 26.87
CA GLY A 768 15.89 -7.39 28.29
C GLY A 768 16.78 -8.20 29.24
N LEU A 769 17.67 -9.05 28.71
CA LEU A 769 18.49 -9.98 29.49
C LEU A 769 19.37 -9.27 30.53
N ASN A 770 20.12 -8.23 30.11
CA ASN A 770 21.07 -7.49 30.96
C ASN A 770 22.09 -8.39 31.68
N ILE A 771 22.65 -9.36 30.94
CA ILE A 771 23.66 -10.33 31.41
C ILE A 771 24.96 -10.12 30.61
N CYS A 772 26.14 -10.29 31.22
CA CYS A 772 27.41 -10.19 30.50
C CYS A 772 27.64 -11.41 29.59
N ARG A 773 28.49 -11.27 28.57
CA ARG A 773 28.78 -12.33 27.59
C ARG A 773 29.25 -13.65 28.22
N GLN A 774 29.97 -13.60 29.34
CA GLN A 774 30.47 -14.79 30.03
C GLN A 774 29.34 -15.56 30.71
N CYS A 775 28.56 -14.88 31.57
CA CYS A 775 27.39 -15.48 32.21
C CYS A 775 26.35 -15.95 31.18
N PHE A 776 26.22 -15.27 30.03
CA PHE A 776 25.34 -15.73 28.96
C PHE A 776 25.82 -17.05 28.33
N ARG A 777 27.12 -17.26 28.13
CA ARG A 777 27.63 -18.54 27.58
C ARG A 777 27.42 -19.70 28.56
N GLU A 778 27.50 -19.43 29.85
CA GLU A 778 27.27 -20.42 30.90
C GLU A 778 25.79 -20.75 31.09
N LYS A 779 24.91 -19.77 30.92
CA LYS A 779 23.46 -19.89 31.19
C LYS A 779 22.60 -19.93 29.93
N SER A 780 23.18 -19.94 28.74
CA SER A 780 22.41 -19.82 27.49
C SER A 780 21.39 -20.95 27.32
N GLN A 781 21.75 -22.18 27.71
CA GLN A 781 20.82 -23.32 27.63
C GLN A 781 19.65 -23.17 28.61
N ASP A 782 19.92 -22.78 29.86
CA ASP A 782 18.88 -22.52 30.88
C ASP A 782 17.92 -21.39 30.46
N ILE A 783 18.40 -20.42 29.67
CA ILE A 783 17.61 -19.30 29.14
C ILE A 783 16.89 -19.68 27.81
N GLY A 784 17.05 -20.92 27.33
CA GLY A 784 16.38 -21.42 26.12
C GLY A 784 17.08 -21.09 24.80
N PHE A 785 18.37 -20.73 24.82
CA PHE A 785 19.18 -20.52 23.61
C PHE A 785 19.92 -21.79 23.20
N LEU A 786 19.64 -22.28 21.99
CA LEU A 786 20.33 -23.40 21.36
C LEU A 786 21.42 -22.88 20.40
N LYS A 787 22.63 -23.44 20.52
CA LYS A 787 23.74 -23.08 19.64
C LYS A 787 23.69 -23.92 18.36
N HIS A 788 23.30 -23.32 17.25
CA HIS A 788 23.51 -23.91 15.93
C HIS A 788 24.98 -23.75 15.52
N ARG A 789 25.61 -24.85 15.09
CA ARG A 789 27.00 -24.87 14.62
C ARG A 789 27.08 -24.60 13.13
#